data_AF-A0AAZ3RU80-F1
#
_entry.id   AF-A0AAZ3RU80-F1
#
_cell.length_a   1.000
_cell.length_b   1.000
_cell.length_c   1.000
_cell.angle_alpha   90.00
_cell.angle_beta   90.00
_cell.angle_gamma   90.00
#
_symmetry.space_group_name_H-M   'P 1'
#
loop_
_entity.id
_entity.type
_entity.pdbx_description
1 polymer ?
#
loop_
_entity_poly.entity_id
_entity_poly.type
_entity_poly.pdbx_seq_one_letter_code
_entity_poly.pdbx_strand_id
1 'polypeptide(L)'
;MGSKTRLKHFVLLILIGWKGLVVGNWVVGHSDFVGPVFEVQPSSVVYPEGLSKGTVTLNCQARASPAATYRWHVNGTNVPVGDLRYTLVAGNLVISGPQYGSDGGSYQCLAMNRCGTILSRVANLKFGYLHDFSGEGQSPQTVYEGAGAFLACQAPAHYPALSYRWFVNDFPSFVKPDGGRWFVSQVTGNLYLAKAEPNDTASYFCFTTIDMDISTKSTFSKANQLTVQPDANTRKSAPAIKVRFPAETYALAGHTTQLECFAYGNPVPKLRWRKVDGLLPSKAGASAEGPILTLPEMTFHDEGVYECEAYNSEGRDKHQGRINVQAQPEWLQVMSDSEVEISSELHWTCVAAGKPRPSIRWLRNGQPLSTQPMSLDRVEVNGGRLKVINLALEDSGMYQCVAENKHDTIYSNAELRVQVQAPDFRSNPVRRLVPAARGGQVMLECRPRAAPKPTLFWSRGTELLTNSSRVTVTPDGILWIHNISRADEGKYTCFAENYLGKANSTGHLSVRDATKITLAPSNADINQEENVTLQCHASHDPTMDLTFTWAHNGALLDLEDPAGPYHRKETIGDLLIVSGQLSQAGTYSCTAQTVVDSASASAKLVVRGPPGPPGGLVVKNVAETSAELRWSRGYDNHSPIGKYVIMGCSPLSSGWRTMRTEPSNIEGNAESARVVGLLPWMDYEFQVIASNILGSGEPSMSSHTVRTQQAAPTVAPSGLGGGGGDRNELIITWTPMAREYQNGDGFGYILAFRKRNTPTWVVERVSNVESSRYVYSNQSLSPYCPFEVKIKAYNRKGEGPFSQIALVHSAEEEPTVAPLRINATALTAFEMQVSWDPVQHLSANGILRGYEIRYWRQHEREAAADRVRTAGLETTARVAGLRPSTRYHVTVLAYNSAGTGPASPKSTVTTRRPPPNRPPGNVFWKTDGSWVTVRWDHVKALGNESAVLGYKHEGQSALKVLDKGKTSVTLPLPKDNGYVVLEIRSWGEGGDGAAHETIVSRDSGETD
;
A
#
# COMPACT_ATOMS: atom_id res chain seq x y z
N MET A 1 42.61 4.21 81.75
CA MET A 1 43.91 4.93 81.77
C MET A 1 44.84 4.19 80.79
N GLY A 2 45.54 4.77 79.82
CA GLY A 2 45.54 6.14 79.29
C GLY A 2 46.62 6.30 78.19
N SER A 3 46.55 7.36 77.35
CA SER A 3 47.57 7.83 76.38
C SER A 3 47.92 6.89 75.19
N LYS A 4 47.57 7.20 73.92
CA LYS A 4 48.25 8.12 72.96
C LYS A 4 49.74 7.75 72.73
N THR A 5 50.30 7.63 71.50
CA THR A 5 49.86 7.95 70.11
C THR A 5 50.61 7.00 69.12
N ARG A 6 50.63 7.06 67.77
CA ARG A 6 50.31 8.06 66.71
C ARG A 6 50.01 7.33 65.36
N LEU A 7 49.46 8.01 64.35
CA LEU A 7 49.23 7.47 62.99
C LEU A 7 50.51 7.41 62.12
N LYS A 8 50.57 6.44 61.19
CA LYS A 8 51.04 6.62 59.79
C LYS A 8 50.33 5.63 58.86
N HIS A 9 49.98 6.05 57.64
CA HIS A 9 49.30 5.22 56.64
C HIS A 9 50.24 4.16 56.03
N PHE A 10 49.69 2.99 55.71
CA PHE A 10 50.17 2.13 54.61
C PHE A 10 48.97 1.46 53.95
N VAL A 11 48.82 1.63 52.64
CA VAL A 11 47.80 0.95 51.82
C VAL A 11 48.32 -0.43 51.48
N LEU A 12 47.58 -1.48 51.85
CA LEU A 12 47.96 -2.86 51.57
C LEU A 12 47.58 -3.25 50.13
N LEU A 13 48.58 -3.27 49.24
CA LEU A 13 48.47 -3.89 47.92
C LEU A 13 48.33 -5.42 48.07
N ILE A 14 47.11 -5.95 47.87
CA ILE A 14 46.88 -7.39 47.83
C ILE A 14 47.24 -7.90 46.43
N LEU A 15 48.51 -8.26 46.25
CA LEU A 15 48.98 -9.08 45.13
C LEU A 15 48.52 -10.53 45.34
N ILE A 16 47.39 -10.92 44.75
CA ILE A 16 47.02 -12.34 44.64
C ILE A 16 47.88 -12.97 43.54
N GLY A 17 48.86 -13.78 43.95
CA GLY A 17 49.79 -14.43 43.04
C GLY A 17 49.10 -15.44 42.13
N TRP A 18 49.40 -15.36 40.83
CA TRP A 18 48.97 -16.35 39.85
C TRP A 18 49.73 -17.67 40.07
N LYS A 19 49.04 -18.71 40.54
CA LYS A 19 49.45 -20.10 40.42
C LYS A 19 48.27 -20.96 39.95
N GLY A 20 48.17 -21.12 38.63
CA GLY A 20 47.30 -22.14 38.03
C GLY A 20 47.88 -23.54 38.25
N LEU A 21 47.01 -24.49 38.59
CA LEU A 21 47.38 -25.90 38.73
C LEU A 21 47.59 -26.50 37.32
N VAL A 22 48.71 -27.20 37.09
CA VAL A 22 48.99 -27.81 35.78
C VAL A 22 48.30 -29.18 35.67
N VAL A 23 47.26 -29.27 34.83
CA VAL A 23 46.72 -30.55 34.33
C VAL A 23 46.40 -30.40 32.84
N GLY A 24 47.27 -30.95 31.98
CA GLY A 24 47.02 -31.19 30.55
C GLY A 24 47.05 -29.98 29.60
N ASN A 25 48.23 -29.68 29.02
CA ASN A 25 48.54 -28.95 27.77
C ASN A 25 47.66 -27.79 27.24
N TRP A 26 46.85 -27.18 28.09
CA TRP A 26 46.15 -25.92 27.84
C TRP A 26 46.35 -25.02 29.06
N VAL A 27 46.90 -23.82 28.84
CA VAL A 27 46.59 -22.71 29.76
C VAL A 27 45.20 -22.24 29.36
N VAL A 28 44.17 -22.85 29.95
CA VAL A 28 42.78 -22.46 29.70
C VAL A 28 42.56 -21.07 30.27
N GLY A 29 42.75 -20.05 29.42
CA GLY A 29 42.12 -18.74 29.59
C GLY A 29 40.62 -18.96 29.50
N HIS A 30 39.99 -19.20 30.65
CA HIS A 30 38.61 -19.66 30.85
C HIS A 30 37.62 -19.31 29.71
N SER A 31 37.21 -20.34 28.97
CA SER A 31 36.22 -20.28 27.87
C SER A 31 34.79 -19.92 28.29
N ASP A 32 34.48 -20.01 29.59
CA ASP A 32 33.09 -20.11 30.08
C ASP A 32 32.53 -18.77 30.58
N PHE A 33 33.31 -17.70 30.45
CA PHE A 33 32.93 -16.36 30.85
C PHE A 33 32.56 -15.50 29.63
N VAL A 34 31.65 -14.57 29.85
CA VAL A 34 31.06 -13.71 28.83
C VAL A 34 30.91 -12.33 29.44
N GLY A 35 31.46 -11.32 28.78
CA GLY A 35 31.34 -9.92 29.20
C GLY A 35 29.89 -9.44 29.30
N PRO A 36 29.63 -8.40 30.10
CA PRO A 36 28.30 -7.82 30.23
C PRO A 36 27.82 -7.20 28.90
N VAL A 37 26.57 -7.45 28.55
CA VAL A 37 25.85 -6.83 27.43
C VAL A 37 24.45 -6.41 27.90
N PHE A 38 24.06 -5.15 27.71
CA PHE A 38 22.74 -4.67 28.15
C PHE A 38 21.61 -5.25 27.31
N GLU A 39 20.60 -5.78 28.00
CA GLU A 39 19.32 -6.21 27.42
C GLU A 39 18.23 -5.15 27.64
N VAL A 40 18.27 -4.49 28.80
CA VAL A 40 17.36 -3.40 29.16
C VAL A 40 18.17 -2.15 29.46
N GLN A 41 17.93 -1.10 28.67
CA GLN A 41 18.56 0.21 28.76
C GLN A 41 17.63 1.22 29.44
N PRO A 42 18.09 2.07 30.37
CA PRO A 42 17.22 2.93 31.17
C PRO A 42 16.64 4.09 30.36
N SER A 43 15.38 4.45 30.60
CA SER A 43 14.69 5.58 29.97
C SER A 43 14.61 6.79 30.91
N SER A 44 14.55 8.00 30.34
CA SER A 44 14.23 9.22 31.11
C SER A 44 12.80 9.15 31.66
N VAL A 45 12.55 9.81 32.80
CA VAL A 45 11.26 9.81 33.53
C VAL A 45 10.96 11.22 34.06
N VAL A 46 9.70 11.64 34.01
CA VAL A 46 9.19 12.88 34.62
C VAL A 46 8.26 12.57 35.79
N TYR A 47 8.76 12.79 37.01
CA TYR A 47 8.04 12.48 38.26
C TYR A 47 7.32 13.72 38.84
N PRO A 48 6.09 13.63 39.36
CA PRO A 48 5.37 14.79 39.90
C PRO A 48 6.01 15.39 41.16
N GLU A 49 6.32 16.68 41.11
CA GLU A 49 6.74 17.44 42.29
C GLU A 49 5.63 17.42 43.37
N GLY A 50 6.06 17.27 44.63
CA GLY A 50 5.20 17.22 45.82
C GLY A 50 4.63 15.84 46.16
N LEU A 51 4.78 14.83 45.30
CA LEU A 51 4.24 13.48 45.54
C LEU A 51 5.16 12.68 46.49
N SER A 52 4.92 12.79 47.80
CA SER A 52 5.81 12.27 48.85
C SER A 52 5.78 10.75 49.10
N LYS A 53 4.87 9.99 48.47
CA LYS A 53 4.66 8.55 48.71
C LYS A 53 4.82 7.63 47.48
N GLY A 54 5.30 8.16 46.35
CA GLY A 54 5.53 7.35 45.15
C GLY A 54 6.94 6.73 45.09
N THR A 55 7.16 5.94 44.05
CA THR A 55 8.46 5.37 43.68
C THR A 55 8.78 5.67 42.22
N VAL A 56 10.07 5.76 41.88
CA VAL A 56 10.59 5.81 40.51
C VAL A 56 11.50 4.61 40.30
N THR A 57 11.36 3.91 39.17
CA THR A 57 12.24 2.80 38.80
C THR A 57 12.95 3.10 37.49
N LEU A 58 14.28 3.15 37.52
CA LEU A 58 15.13 3.23 36.32
C LEU A 58 15.63 1.82 36.00
N ASN A 59 15.15 1.26 34.89
CA ASN A 59 15.40 -0.14 34.52
C ASN A 59 16.78 -0.31 33.87
N CYS A 60 17.57 -1.27 34.35
CA CYS A 60 18.88 -1.60 33.79
C CYS A 60 19.18 -3.08 34.00
N GLN A 61 19.36 -3.84 32.92
CA GLN A 61 19.65 -5.28 32.98
C GLN A 61 20.65 -5.67 31.90
N ALA A 62 21.60 -6.55 32.24
CA ALA A 62 22.66 -7.03 31.36
C ALA A 62 22.88 -8.54 31.51
N ARG A 63 23.06 -9.21 30.38
CA ARG A 63 23.47 -10.62 30.27
C ARG A 63 24.99 -10.71 30.44
N ALA A 64 25.46 -11.63 31.29
CA ALA A 64 26.88 -11.86 31.56
C ALA A 64 27.12 -13.25 32.19
N SER A 65 28.33 -13.80 32.02
CA SER A 65 28.80 -14.99 32.75
C SER A 65 30.17 -14.68 33.40
N PRO A 66 30.30 -14.68 34.74
CA PRO A 66 29.24 -14.80 35.74
C PRO A 66 28.31 -13.58 35.68
N ALA A 67 27.16 -13.68 36.35
CA ALA A 67 26.14 -12.64 36.39
C ALA A 67 26.73 -11.25 36.74
N ALA A 68 26.24 -10.21 36.04
CA ALA A 68 26.73 -8.86 36.19
C ALA A 68 26.36 -8.28 37.57
N THR A 69 27.31 -7.56 38.16
CA THR A 69 27.06 -6.63 39.27
C THR A 69 26.79 -5.23 38.70
N TYR A 70 25.98 -4.44 39.39
CA TYR A 70 25.51 -3.14 38.89
C TYR A 70 25.90 -2.01 39.83
N ARG A 71 26.22 -0.85 39.26
CA ARG A 71 26.40 0.42 39.99
C ARG A 71 25.72 1.54 39.22
N TRP A 72 25.12 2.48 39.93
CA TRP A 72 24.49 3.65 39.33
C TRP A 72 25.23 4.92 39.70
N HIS A 73 25.41 5.79 38.71
CA HIS A 73 25.87 7.16 38.91
C HIS A 73 24.73 8.15 38.61
N VAL A 74 24.68 9.27 39.33
CA VAL A 74 23.84 10.44 39.06
C VAL A 74 24.75 11.66 38.90
N ASN A 75 24.64 12.37 37.78
CA ASN A 75 25.49 13.53 37.45
C ASN A 75 27.01 13.23 37.59
N GLY A 76 27.41 11.98 37.32
CA GLY A 76 28.81 11.50 37.45
C GLY A 76 29.24 11.06 38.86
N THR A 77 28.38 11.15 39.88
CA THR A 77 28.67 10.72 41.27
C THR A 77 27.92 9.43 41.62
N ASN A 78 28.46 8.60 42.52
CA ASN A 78 27.82 7.33 42.90
C ASN A 78 26.48 7.54 43.63
N VAL A 79 25.44 6.82 43.22
CA VAL A 79 24.18 6.76 43.97
C VAL A 79 24.41 5.96 45.27
N PRO A 80 23.99 6.44 46.46
CA PRO A 80 24.22 5.77 47.74
C PRO A 80 23.21 4.63 47.97
N VAL A 81 23.33 3.56 47.19
CA VAL A 81 22.55 2.33 47.33
C VAL A 81 22.79 1.72 48.72
N GLY A 82 21.73 1.58 49.52
CA GLY A 82 21.80 1.14 50.92
C GLY A 82 21.23 2.14 51.94
N ASP A 83 21.00 3.40 51.54
CA ASP A 83 20.05 4.28 52.23
C ASP A 83 18.61 3.77 52.00
N LEU A 84 17.71 4.04 52.95
CA LEU A 84 16.31 3.55 52.98
C LEU A 84 15.51 3.94 51.72
N ARG A 85 15.96 4.95 50.96
CA ARG A 85 15.29 5.43 49.73
C ARG A 85 15.80 4.78 48.44
N TYR A 86 17.06 4.34 48.36
CA TYR A 86 17.65 3.84 47.11
C TYR A 86 17.90 2.33 47.21
N THR A 87 17.06 1.55 46.53
CA THR A 87 17.20 0.09 46.46
C THR A 87 17.57 -0.35 45.05
N LEU A 88 18.39 -1.39 44.95
CA LEU A 88 18.87 -1.96 43.70
C LEU A 88 18.32 -3.38 43.57
N VAL A 89 17.44 -3.61 42.59
CA VAL A 89 16.74 -4.89 42.40
C VAL A 89 17.07 -5.43 41.01
N ALA A 90 17.90 -6.48 40.97
CA ALA A 90 18.36 -7.11 39.72
C ALA A 90 18.92 -6.13 38.67
N GLY A 91 19.60 -5.07 39.12
CA GLY A 91 20.18 -4.00 38.29
C GLY A 91 19.31 -2.74 38.15
N ASN A 92 18.00 -2.85 38.36
CA ASN A 92 17.08 -1.71 38.34
C ASN A 92 17.26 -0.84 39.60
N LEU A 93 17.40 0.47 39.44
CA LEU A 93 17.46 1.43 40.55
C LEU A 93 16.05 1.89 40.89
N VAL A 94 15.61 1.64 42.13
CA VAL A 94 14.33 2.10 42.66
C VAL A 94 14.59 3.22 43.67
N ILE A 95 13.95 4.36 43.45
CA ILE A 95 14.00 5.55 44.32
C ILE A 95 12.64 5.71 44.99
N SER A 96 12.59 5.56 46.31
CA SER A 96 11.38 5.65 47.12
C SER A 96 11.25 7.02 47.78
N GLY A 97 10.11 7.69 47.58
CA GLY A 97 9.92 9.08 47.99
C GLY A 97 10.96 10.01 47.34
N PRO A 98 11.00 10.11 45.99
CA PRO A 98 11.98 10.94 45.29
C PRO A 98 11.78 12.44 45.57
N GLN A 99 12.88 13.18 45.66
CA GLN A 99 13.01 14.55 46.14
C GLN A 99 13.59 15.47 45.06
N TYR A 100 12.89 16.58 44.80
CA TYR A 100 13.21 17.55 43.74
C TYR A 100 14.69 17.97 43.70
N GLY A 101 15.23 18.38 44.85
CA GLY A 101 16.56 18.99 44.94
C GLY A 101 17.75 18.02 45.04
N SER A 102 17.52 16.71 45.14
CA SER A 102 18.58 15.71 45.38
C SER A 102 18.54 14.52 44.42
N ASP A 103 17.35 14.14 43.92
CA ASP A 103 17.18 13.03 42.96
C ASP A 103 17.04 13.52 41.51
N GLY A 104 17.02 14.83 41.27
CA GLY A 104 16.98 15.39 39.90
C GLY A 104 18.34 15.27 39.22
N GLY A 105 18.42 14.59 38.07
CA GLY A 105 19.69 14.45 37.37
C GLY A 105 19.74 13.43 36.23
N SER A 106 20.92 13.34 35.64
CA SER A 106 21.29 12.38 34.60
C SER A 106 21.87 11.11 35.24
N TYR A 107 21.11 10.03 35.20
CA TYR A 107 21.47 8.71 35.73
C TYR A 107 22.11 7.83 34.66
N GLN A 108 23.13 7.07 35.03
CA GLN A 108 23.78 6.08 34.18
C GLN A 108 24.11 4.81 34.96
N CYS A 109 23.86 3.67 34.34
CA CYS A 109 24.09 2.35 34.90
C CYS A 109 25.40 1.76 34.38
N LEU A 110 26.17 1.15 35.28
CA LEU A 110 27.41 0.43 35.01
C LEU A 110 27.13 -1.06 35.27
N ALA A 111 27.28 -1.91 34.26
CA ALA A 111 27.27 -3.36 34.41
C ALA A 111 28.71 -3.89 34.41
N MET A 112 29.05 -4.71 35.42
CA MET A 112 30.41 -5.13 35.73
C MET A 112 30.50 -6.65 35.97
N ASN A 113 31.46 -7.32 35.35
CA ASN A 113 31.90 -8.65 35.77
C ASN A 113 33.43 -8.81 35.61
N ARG A 114 33.95 -10.05 35.73
CA ARG A 114 35.39 -10.35 35.61
C ARG A 114 35.99 -10.06 34.22
N CYS A 115 35.20 -9.95 33.16
CA CYS A 115 35.66 -9.57 31.82
C CYS A 115 35.77 -8.04 31.66
N GLY A 116 35.03 -7.26 32.46
CA GLY A 116 35.12 -5.81 32.45
C GLY A 116 33.81 -5.09 32.78
N THR A 117 33.74 -3.83 32.36
CA THR A 117 32.65 -2.89 32.68
C THR A 117 32.10 -2.23 31.42
N ILE A 118 30.78 -2.09 31.32
CA ILE A 118 30.11 -1.28 30.28
C ILE A 118 29.13 -0.26 30.89
N LEU A 119 28.95 0.86 30.19
CA LEU A 119 28.01 1.94 30.50
C LEU A 119 26.73 1.85 29.67
N SER A 120 25.59 2.12 30.30
CA SER A 120 24.28 2.26 29.66
C SER A 120 24.13 3.63 28.96
N ARG A 121 23.04 3.80 28.21
CA ARG A 121 22.55 5.16 27.86
C ARG A 121 22.20 5.96 29.12
N VAL A 122 22.14 7.28 28.97
CA VAL A 122 21.78 8.20 30.06
C VAL A 122 20.27 8.32 30.19
N ALA A 123 19.75 8.19 31.41
CA ALA A 123 18.34 8.40 31.74
C ALA A 123 18.21 9.63 32.63
N ASN A 124 17.42 10.62 32.20
CA ASN A 124 17.20 11.83 32.99
C ASN A 124 15.96 11.67 33.87
N LEU A 125 16.14 11.76 35.19
CA LEU A 125 15.03 11.95 36.12
C LEU A 125 14.81 13.46 36.31
N LYS A 126 13.64 13.94 35.92
CA LYS A 126 13.21 15.32 36.11
C LYS A 126 11.91 15.36 36.89
N PHE A 127 11.65 16.49 37.55
CA PHE A 127 10.44 16.69 38.32
C PHE A 127 9.46 17.58 37.55
N GLY A 128 8.24 17.09 37.35
CA GLY A 128 7.15 17.79 36.70
C GLY A 128 6.31 18.59 37.69
N TYR A 129 6.06 19.85 37.36
CA TYR A 129 5.33 20.79 38.20
C TYR A 129 4.35 21.61 37.34
N LEU A 130 3.26 22.02 37.97
CA LEU A 130 2.29 22.96 37.42
C LEU A 130 1.87 23.84 38.59
N HIS A 131 2.36 25.08 38.60
CA HIS A 131 1.94 26.07 39.57
C HIS A 131 0.58 26.67 39.17
N ASP A 132 -0.10 27.32 40.11
CA ASP A 132 -1.30 28.10 39.81
C ASP A 132 -0.98 29.39 39.05
N PHE A 133 -1.98 29.94 38.37
CA PHE A 133 -1.87 31.19 37.62
C PHE A 133 -1.52 32.39 38.53
N SER A 134 -0.27 32.86 38.44
CA SER A 134 0.23 34.04 39.15
C SER A 134 -0.07 35.33 38.37
N GLY A 135 -1.24 35.93 38.58
CA GLY A 135 -1.57 37.23 37.96
C GLY A 135 -2.88 37.86 38.44
N GLU A 136 -3.04 39.15 38.18
CA GLU A 136 -4.36 39.81 38.15
C GLU A 136 -5.15 39.34 36.92
N GLY A 137 -6.48 39.45 36.93
CA GLY A 137 -7.29 39.09 35.76
C GLY A 137 -6.97 40.02 34.59
N GLN A 138 -7.01 39.52 33.34
CA GLN A 138 -6.71 40.40 32.21
C GLN A 138 -7.79 41.47 32.05
N SER A 139 -7.37 42.65 31.60
CA SER A 139 -8.27 43.76 31.32
C SER A 139 -9.37 43.32 30.34
N PRO A 140 -10.64 43.68 30.57
CA PRO A 140 -11.74 43.34 29.66
C PRO A 140 -11.45 43.81 28.23
N GLN A 141 -11.50 42.89 27.28
CA GLN A 141 -11.34 43.21 25.86
C GLN A 141 -12.69 43.63 25.28
N THR A 142 -12.75 44.83 24.69
CA THR A 142 -13.92 45.29 23.93
C THR A 142 -13.57 45.36 22.45
N VAL A 143 -14.38 44.74 21.60
CA VAL A 143 -14.26 44.77 20.12
C VAL A 143 -15.60 45.12 19.48
N TYR A 144 -15.57 45.57 18.24
CA TYR A 144 -16.77 45.72 17.42
C TYR A 144 -17.10 44.42 16.67
N GLU A 145 -18.37 44.21 16.38
CA GLU A 145 -18.85 43.12 15.54
C GLU A 145 -18.09 43.06 14.20
N GLY A 146 -17.72 41.85 13.78
CA GLY A 146 -16.93 41.63 12.56
C GLY A 146 -15.41 41.81 12.72
N ALA A 147 -14.91 42.37 13.83
CA ALA A 147 -13.48 42.44 14.11
C ALA A 147 -12.94 41.08 14.61
N GLY A 148 -11.63 40.84 14.44
CA GLY A 148 -10.96 39.70 15.08
C GLY A 148 -10.55 40.04 16.52
N ALA A 149 -10.58 39.04 17.40
CA ALA A 149 -10.25 39.18 18.83
C ALA A 149 -9.26 38.11 19.30
N PHE A 150 -8.60 38.35 20.43
CA PHE A 150 -7.81 37.31 21.11
C PHE A 150 -7.76 37.54 22.62
N LEU A 151 -7.83 36.45 23.36
CA LEU A 151 -7.68 36.40 24.81
C LEU A 151 -6.38 35.67 25.13
N ALA A 152 -5.49 36.35 25.86
CA ALA A 152 -4.19 35.79 26.17
C ALA A 152 -4.24 34.82 27.36
N CYS A 153 -3.54 33.70 27.25
CA CYS A 153 -3.28 32.82 28.38
C CYS A 153 -1.88 33.09 28.92
N GLN A 154 -1.78 33.73 30.10
CA GLN A 154 -0.51 33.83 30.82
C GLN A 154 -0.22 32.49 31.49
N ALA A 155 0.41 31.58 30.73
CA ALA A 155 0.71 30.24 31.20
C ALA A 155 1.46 30.25 32.55
N PRO A 156 1.04 29.46 33.55
CA PRO A 156 1.77 29.33 34.80
C PRO A 156 3.13 28.67 34.58
N ALA A 157 4.05 28.83 35.53
CA ALA A 157 5.33 28.12 35.51
C ALA A 157 5.11 26.60 35.61
N HIS A 158 5.72 25.86 34.68
CA HIS A 158 5.43 24.43 34.48
C HIS A 158 6.62 23.62 33.92
N TYR A 159 6.54 22.30 34.10
CA TYR A 159 7.29 21.29 33.35
C TYR A 159 6.51 19.95 33.44
N PRO A 160 6.37 19.12 32.38
CA PRO A 160 6.75 19.35 30.98
C PRO A 160 5.75 20.30 30.28
N ALA A 161 5.80 20.40 28.95
CA ALA A 161 4.97 21.32 28.17
C ALA A 161 3.45 21.14 28.41
N LEU A 162 2.73 22.27 28.42
CA LEU A 162 1.27 22.31 28.62
C LEU A 162 0.48 21.93 27.36
N SER A 163 -0.70 21.34 27.57
CA SER A 163 -1.83 21.43 26.63
C SER A 163 -2.82 22.48 27.12
N TYR A 164 -3.43 23.20 26.16
CA TYR A 164 -4.29 24.35 26.41
C TYR A 164 -5.71 24.12 25.86
N ARG A 165 -6.71 24.46 26.65
CA ARG A 165 -8.12 24.53 26.25
C ARG A 165 -8.76 25.78 26.83
N TRP A 166 -9.92 26.16 26.34
CA TRP A 166 -10.68 27.28 26.88
C TRP A 166 -12.13 26.88 27.16
N PHE A 167 -12.72 27.43 28.22
CA PHE A 167 -14.14 27.31 28.52
C PHE A 167 -14.81 28.69 28.65
N VAL A 168 -16.10 28.73 28.36
CA VAL A 168 -16.93 29.94 28.32
C VAL A 168 -18.01 29.89 29.39
N ASN A 169 -18.13 30.98 30.16
CA ASN A 169 -18.97 31.19 31.34
C ASN A 169 -18.72 30.23 32.51
N ASP A 170 -18.80 28.92 32.33
CA ASP A 170 -18.58 27.91 33.38
C ASP A 170 -18.11 26.56 32.81
N PHE A 171 -17.43 25.76 33.64
CA PHE A 171 -16.95 24.42 33.27
C PHE A 171 -18.11 23.40 33.27
N PRO A 172 -18.21 22.48 32.28
CA PRO A 172 -17.26 22.13 31.23
C PRO A 172 -17.65 22.69 29.85
N SER A 173 -18.10 23.95 29.75
CA SER A 173 -18.52 24.56 28.47
C SER A 173 -17.31 24.93 27.60
N PHE A 174 -16.63 23.92 27.04
CA PHE A 174 -15.46 24.12 26.20
C PHE A 174 -15.80 24.92 24.94
N VAL A 175 -14.95 25.90 24.61
CA VAL A 175 -14.94 26.55 23.30
C VAL A 175 -14.58 25.49 22.27
N LYS A 176 -15.52 25.13 21.41
CA LYS A 176 -15.29 24.16 20.33
C LYS A 176 -14.66 24.88 19.15
N PRO A 177 -13.43 24.54 18.72
CA PRO A 177 -12.88 25.03 17.46
C PRO A 177 -13.74 24.49 16.32
N ASP A 178 -14.45 25.38 15.63
CA ASP A 178 -15.41 25.05 14.57
C ASP A 178 -14.74 24.88 13.18
N GLY A 179 -13.42 24.76 13.15
CA GLY A 179 -12.63 24.60 11.93
C GLY A 179 -12.25 25.91 11.22
N GLY A 180 -12.63 27.09 11.74
CA GLY A 180 -12.17 28.35 11.15
C GLY A 180 -12.45 29.65 11.90
N ARG A 181 -13.47 29.74 12.75
CA ARG A 181 -13.79 30.96 13.50
C ARG A 181 -13.05 31.04 14.83
N TRP A 182 -12.92 29.90 15.52
CA TRP A 182 -12.23 29.79 16.81
C TRP A 182 -10.93 28.96 16.71
N PHE A 183 -9.86 29.43 17.35
CA PHE A 183 -8.58 28.73 17.40
C PHE A 183 -7.88 28.89 18.76
N VAL A 184 -7.34 27.79 19.31
CA VAL A 184 -6.50 27.80 20.52
C VAL A 184 -5.10 27.38 20.13
N SER A 185 -4.13 28.30 20.27
CA SER A 185 -2.71 27.96 20.10
C SER A 185 -2.26 27.02 21.20
N GLN A 186 -1.71 25.86 20.85
CA GLN A 186 -1.04 24.97 21.81
C GLN A 186 0.40 25.45 22.11
N VAL A 187 0.96 26.34 21.28
CA VAL A 187 2.27 26.97 21.53
C VAL A 187 2.18 28.09 22.57
N THR A 188 1.20 28.99 22.47
CA THR A 188 1.08 30.17 23.37
C THR A 188 -0.10 30.11 24.34
N GLY A 189 -1.00 29.13 24.19
CA GLY A 189 -2.22 29.01 24.99
C GLY A 189 -3.32 30.03 24.68
N ASN A 190 -3.08 31.01 23.80
CA ASN A 190 -4.04 32.07 23.52
C ASN A 190 -5.26 31.54 22.73
N LEU A 191 -6.44 32.06 23.05
CA LEU A 191 -7.66 31.89 22.27
C LEU A 191 -7.77 33.02 21.24
N TYR A 192 -7.96 32.67 19.98
CA TYR A 192 -8.14 33.59 18.86
C TYR A 192 -9.51 33.40 18.23
N LEU A 193 -10.08 34.51 17.78
CA LEU A 193 -11.40 34.62 17.17
C LEU A 193 -11.26 35.37 15.84
N ALA A 194 -11.51 34.70 14.72
CA ALA A 194 -11.31 35.27 13.38
C ALA A 194 -12.26 36.44 13.09
N LYS A 195 -13.48 36.35 13.62
CA LYS A 195 -14.58 37.30 13.50
C LYS A 195 -15.48 37.20 14.74
N ALA A 196 -15.61 38.31 15.46
CA ALA A 196 -16.47 38.45 16.63
C ALA A 196 -17.93 38.71 16.23
N GLU A 197 -18.84 38.09 16.99
CA GLU A 197 -20.28 38.19 16.88
C GLU A 197 -20.87 38.56 18.25
N PRO A 198 -22.04 39.23 18.35
CA PRO A 198 -22.53 39.76 19.63
C PRO A 198 -22.72 38.71 20.74
N ASN A 199 -23.00 37.46 20.34
CA ASN A 199 -23.13 36.28 21.20
C ASN A 199 -21.81 35.77 21.80
N ASP A 200 -20.65 36.23 21.31
CA ASP A 200 -19.33 35.90 21.89
C ASP A 200 -19.00 36.79 23.12
N THR A 201 -19.92 37.66 23.55
CA THR A 201 -19.81 38.45 24.78
C THR A 201 -19.96 37.53 26.01
N ALA A 202 -18.85 37.17 26.64
CA ALA A 202 -18.82 36.19 27.73
C ALA A 202 -17.54 36.27 28.58
N SER A 203 -17.54 35.51 29.69
CA SER A 203 -16.36 35.27 30.53
C SER A 203 -15.62 34.01 30.05
N TYR A 204 -14.35 34.14 29.67
CA TYR A 204 -13.54 33.04 29.14
C TYR A 204 -12.39 32.68 30.09
N PHE A 205 -12.10 31.39 30.21
CA PHE A 205 -11.09 30.88 31.13
C PHE A 205 -10.12 29.95 30.39
N CYS A 206 -8.82 30.18 30.55
CA CYS A 206 -7.79 29.29 30.04
C CYS A 206 -7.64 28.09 30.98
N PHE A 207 -7.77 26.89 30.45
CA PHE A 207 -7.56 25.63 31.16
C PHE A 207 -6.28 24.98 30.66
N THR A 208 -5.37 24.66 31.58
CA THR A 208 -4.05 24.12 31.27
C THR A 208 -3.86 22.76 31.93
N THR A 209 -3.25 21.84 31.20
CA THR A 209 -2.93 20.49 31.70
C THR A 209 -1.50 20.11 31.38
N ILE A 210 -0.78 19.55 32.35
CA ILE A 210 0.40 18.71 32.08
C ILE A 210 0.02 17.24 32.22
N ASP A 211 0.57 16.44 31.33
CA ASP A 211 0.64 14.98 31.51
C ASP A 211 2.06 14.62 31.95
N MET A 212 2.16 13.77 32.96
CA MET A 212 3.42 13.24 33.49
C MET A 212 3.26 11.72 33.58
N ASP A 213 4.35 10.97 33.44
CA ASP A 213 4.36 9.51 33.23
C ASP A 213 3.51 8.69 34.22
N ILE A 214 3.16 9.26 35.39
CA ILE A 214 2.33 8.64 36.42
C ILE A 214 1.13 9.48 36.92
N SER A 215 0.91 10.72 36.43
CA SER A 215 -0.30 11.50 36.75
C SER A 215 -0.47 12.77 35.89
N THR A 216 -1.71 13.17 35.66
CA THR A 216 -2.06 14.48 35.07
C THR A 216 -2.29 15.53 36.16
N LYS A 217 -1.77 16.76 35.98
CA LYS A 217 -2.16 17.94 36.77
C LYS A 217 -2.83 18.98 35.88
N SER A 218 -3.78 19.75 36.43
CA SER A 218 -4.51 20.79 35.71
C SER A 218 -4.80 22.00 36.57
N THR A 219 -4.77 23.20 36.01
CA THR A 219 -5.19 24.46 36.67
C THR A 219 -5.84 25.43 35.66
N PHE A 220 -6.61 26.39 36.17
CA PHE A 220 -7.42 27.33 35.39
C PHE A 220 -7.07 28.79 35.69
N SER A 221 -7.16 29.65 34.67
CA SER A 221 -6.94 31.09 34.82
C SER A 221 -8.11 31.78 35.53
N LYS A 222 -7.91 33.03 35.95
CA LYS A 222 -9.02 33.95 36.22
C LYS A 222 -9.83 34.20 34.93
N ALA A 223 -11.06 34.71 35.09
CA ALA A 223 -11.93 35.07 33.98
C ALA A 223 -11.34 36.22 33.14
N ASN A 224 -11.31 36.01 31.83
CA ASN A 224 -11.00 37.03 30.81
C ASN A 224 -12.32 37.46 30.16
N GLN A 225 -12.71 38.73 30.33
CA GLN A 225 -13.96 39.24 29.79
C GLN A 225 -13.80 39.68 28.34
N LEU A 226 -14.68 39.19 27.46
CA LEU A 226 -14.83 39.68 26.08
C LEU A 226 -16.18 40.39 25.96
N THR A 227 -16.20 41.58 25.37
CA THR A 227 -17.42 42.33 25.05
C THR A 227 -17.43 42.70 23.59
N VAL A 228 -18.47 42.29 22.86
CA VAL A 228 -18.65 42.57 21.43
C VAL A 228 -19.75 43.60 21.26
N GLN A 229 -19.38 44.81 20.83
CA GLN A 229 -20.32 45.89 20.53
C GLN A 229 -20.93 45.69 19.14
N PRO A 230 -22.27 45.69 18.97
CA PRO A 230 -22.90 45.60 17.66
C PRO A 230 -22.47 46.75 16.74
N ASP A 231 -22.21 46.46 15.46
CA ASP A 231 -21.90 47.47 14.45
C ASP A 231 -22.88 47.37 13.28
N ALA A 232 -23.75 48.38 13.17
CA ALA A 232 -24.77 48.48 12.13
C ALA A 232 -24.21 48.57 10.70
N ASN A 233 -22.91 48.85 10.53
CA ASN A 233 -22.21 48.88 9.24
C ASN A 233 -20.99 47.94 9.26
N THR A 234 -21.19 46.70 9.72
CA THR A 234 -20.17 45.66 9.92
C THR A 234 -19.20 45.57 8.73
N ARG A 235 -18.00 46.17 8.86
CA ARG A 235 -17.08 46.29 7.73
C ARG A 235 -16.50 44.94 7.34
N LYS A 236 -16.50 44.65 6.04
CA LYS A 236 -15.72 43.54 5.50
C LYS A 236 -14.22 43.85 5.58
N SER A 237 -13.40 42.81 5.70
CA SER A 237 -11.95 42.92 5.86
C SER A 237 -11.22 41.74 5.21
N ALA A 238 -10.11 42.04 4.52
CA ALA A 238 -9.21 41.03 3.98
C ALA A 238 -8.53 40.23 5.12
N PRO A 239 -8.07 39.00 4.86
CA PRO A 239 -7.43 38.17 5.87
C PRO A 239 -6.14 38.79 6.39
N ALA A 240 -5.86 38.62 7.68
CA ALA A 240 -4.58 39.00 8.28
C ALA A 240 -4.10 37.90 9.22
N ILE A 241 -3.01 37.20 8.86
CA ILE A 241 -2.42 36.09 9.63
C ILE A 241 -1.79 36.65 10.92
N LYS A 242 -2.33 36.22 12.06
CA LYS A 242 -1.91 36.60 13.42
C LYS A 242 -1.12 35.52 14.13
N VAL A 243 -1.49 34.25 13.94
CA VAL A 243 -0.67 33.11 14.41
C VAL A 243 0.20 32.66 13.26
N ARG A 244 1.51 32.63 13.49
CA ARG A 244 2.55 32.30 12.52
C ARG A 244 3.50 31.28 13.13
N PHE A 245 3.64 30.12 12.51
CA PHE A 245 4.68 29.16 12.84
C PHE A 245 6.09 29.74 12.59
N PRO A 246 7.14 29.23 13.28
CA PRO A 246 8.49 29.76 13.16
C PRO A 246 9.04 29.72 11.73
N ALA A 247 9.81 30.76 11.35
CA ALA A 247 10.47 30.83 10.06
C ALA A 247 11.45 29.66 9.83
N GLU A 248 12.04 29.13 10.90
CA GLU A 248 12.85 27.91 10.91
C GLU A 248 12.33 26.99 12.01
N THR A 249 11.80 25.82 11.63
CA THR A 249 11.27 24.79 12.52
C THR A 249 12.17 23.56 12.46
N TYR A 250 12.59 23.04 13.62
CA TYR A 250 13.45 21.85 13.69
C TYR A 250 12.64 20.63 14.12
N ALA A 251 12.34 19.75 13.18
CA ALA A 251 11.63 18.50 13.40
C ALA A 251 12.61 17.35 13.67
N LEU A 252 12.24 16.40 14.52
CA LEU A 252 12.99 15.16 14.73
C LEU A 252 12.37 14.03 13.89
N ALA A 253 13.21 13.26 13.20
CA ALA A 253 12.75 12.16 12.37
C ALA A 253 11.95 11.12 13.19
N GLY A 254 10.95 10.50 12.56
CA GLY A 254 10.00 9.58 13.20
C GLY A 254 8.98 10.23 14.15
N HIS A 255 9.15 11.50 14.52
CA HIS A 255 8.24 12.20 15.43
C HIS A 255 7.19 13.02 14.67
N THR A 256 6.05 13.30 15.31
CA THR A 256 5.02 14.19 14.78
C THR A 256 5.42 15.66 14.97
N THR A 257 5.27 16.47 13.93
CA THR A 257 5.46 17.94 13.98
C THR A 257 4.13 18.63 13.64
N GLN A 258 3.83 19.72 14.34
CA GLN A 258 2.64 20.53 14.10
C GLN A 258 3.03 21.98 13.82
N LEU A 259 2.43 22.60 12.79
CA LEU A 259 2.60 24.01 12.46
C LEU A 259 1.27 24.74 12.64
N GLU A 260 1.26 25.83 13.41
CA GLU A 260 0.08 26.65 13.65
C GLU A 260 0.01 27.85 12.70
N CYS A 261 -1.19 28.12 12.17
CA CYS A 261 -1.48 29.29 11.37
C CYS A 261 -2.94 29.73 11.57
N PHE A 262 -3.18 31.02 11.82
CA PHE A 262 -4.54 31.54 12.00
C PHE A 262 -4.65 33.01 11.60
N ALA A 263 -5.78 33.39 11.02
CA ALA A 263 -6.01 34.72 10.47
C ALA A 263 -7.35 35.32 10.90
N TYR A 264 -7.37 36.64 11.11
CA TYR A 264 -8.60 37.40 11.27
C TYR A 264 -9.17 37.79 9.89
N GLY A 265 -10.48 38.00 9.79
CA GLY A 265 -11.11 38.55 8.59
C GLY A 265 -12.63 38.43 8.59
N ASN A 266 -13.29 39.29 7.82
CA ASN A 266 -14.74 39.30 7.65
C ASN A 266 -15.10 39.34 6.14
N PRO A 267 -15.62 38.26 5.53
CA PRO A 267 -16.00 36.97 6.14
C PRO A 267 -14.82 36.17 6.71
N VAL A 268 -15.11 35.20 7.58
CA VAL A 268 -14.11 34.32 8.21
C VAL A 268 -13.18 33.71 7.14
N PRO A 269 -11.85 33.87 7.25
CA PRO A 269 -10.93 33.33 6.26
C PRO A 269 -10.90 31.81 6.24
N LYS A 270 -10.81 31.23 5.06
CA LYS A 270 -10.39 29.83 4.87
C LYS A 270 -8.87 29.76 4.88
N LEU A 271 -8.33 28.66 5.39
CA LEU A 271 -6.90 28.38 5.40
C LEU A 271 -6.58 27.27 4.40
N ARG A 272 -5.39 27.30 3.82
CA ARG A 272 -4.81 26.18 3.10
C ARG A 272 -3.30 26.13 3.27
N TRP A 273 -2.78 24.92 3.37
CA TRP A 273 -1.36 24.65 3.42
C TRP A 273 -0.84 24.13 2.09
N ARG A 274 0.38 24.52 1.74
CA ARG A 274 1.13 23.93 0.63
C ARG A 274 2.61 23.83 0.98
N LYS A 275 3.27 22.81 0.46
CA LYS A 275 4.73 22.81 0.34
C LYS A 275 5.08 23.66 -0.89
N VAL A 276 6.05 24.56 -0.76
CA VAL A 276 6.43 25.52 -1.82
C VAL A 276 7.43 24.90 -2.78
N ASP A 277 8.30 24.03 -2.26
CA ASP A 277 9.38 23.34 -2.95
C ASP A 277 9.04 21.87 -3.32
N GLY A 278 7.75 21.51 -3.33
CA GLY A 278 7.30 20.18 -3.72
C GLY A 278 5.80 19.97 -3.51
N LEU A 279 5.37 18.71 -3.53
CA LEU A 279 4.01 18.33 -3.13
C LEU A 279 3.90 18.36 -1.60
N LEU A 280 2.74 18.79 -1.07
CA LEU A 280 2.45 18.65 0.35
C LEU A 280 2.41 17.14 0.69
N PRO A 281 3.08 16.66 1.74
CA PRO A 281 3.08 15.24 2.09
C PRO A 281 1.66 14.71 2.28
N SER A 282 1.33 13.55 1.69
CA SER A 282 -0.01 12.96 1.74
C SER A 282 -0.50 12.73 3.17
N LYS A 283 0.43 12.44 4.09
CA LYS A 283 0.20 12.31 5.53
C LYS A 283 -0.25 13.58 6.26
N ALA A 284 -0.22 14.75 5.61
CA ALA A 284 -0.92 15.95 6.10
C ALA A 284 -2.45 15.74 6.15
N GLY A 285 -2.99 14.92 5.24
CA GLY A 285 -4.40 14.52 5.22
C GLY A 285 -5.38 15.68 5.35
N ALA A 286 -6.39 15.50 6.22
CA ALA A 286 -7.42 16.49 6.49
C ALA A 286 -6.92 17.79 7.15
N SER A 287 -5.67 17.82 7.65
CA SER A 287 -5.11 19.02 8.30
C SER A 287 -4.65 20.09 7.30
N ALA A 288 -4.59 19.76 6.00
CA ALA A 288 -4.15 20.67 4.94
C ALA A 288 -5.04 21.90 4.71
N GLU A 289 -6.30 21.89 5.18
CA GLU A 289 -7.22 23.04 5.10
C GLU A 289 -7.56 23.65 6.48
N GLY A 290 -6.84 23.25 7.54
CA GLY A 290 -7.08 23.68 8.92
C GLY A 290 -6.03 24.65 9.49
N PRO A 291 -6.25 25.16 10.71
CA PRO A 291 -5.31 26.08 11.38
C PRO A 291 -4.09 25.41 12.00
N ILE A 292 -4.04 24.07 12.03
CA ILE A 292 -2.87 23.29 12.44
C ILE A 292 -2.56 22.29 11.33
N LEU A 293 -1.42 22.42 10.67
CA LEU A 293 -0.89 21.36 9.80
C LEU A 293 -0.21 20.31 10.69
N THR A 294 -0.68 19.07 10.67
CA THR A 294 -0.05 17.95 11.40
C THR A 294 0.69 17.06 10.42
N LEU A 295 1.99 16.89 10.66
CA LEU A 295 2.87 16.02 9.89
C LEU A 295 3.36 14.89 10.83
N PRO A 296 2.71 13.72 10.84
CA PRO A 296 3.18 12.57 11.62
C PRO A 296 4.48 12.01 11.02
N GLU A 297 5.22 11.24 11.82
CA GLU A 297 6.37 10.42 11.36
C GLU A 297 7.34 11.15 10.41
N MET A 298 7.92 12.27 10.86
CA MET A 298 8.75 13.13 10.00
C MET A 298 9.91 12.38 9.34
N THR A 299 10.14 12.62 8.05
CA THR A 299 11.20 12.03 7.23
C THR A 299 12.02 13.13 6.56
N PHE A 300 13.23 12.83 6.09
CA PHE A 300 14.04 13.82 5.37
C PHE A 300 13.40 14.32 4.05
N HIS A 301 12.41 13.61 3.48
CA HIS A 301 11.65 14.08 2.31
C HIS A 301 10.62 15.16 2.66
N ASP A 302 10.24 15.27 3.95
CA ASP A 302 9.32 16.30 4.44
C ASP A 302 10.04 17.64 4.68
N GLU A 303 11.37 17.66 4.76
CA GLU A 303 12.20 18.88 4.82
C GLU A 303 11.89 19.81 3.63
N GLY A 304 11.76 21.11 3.90
CA GLY A 304 11.42 22.10 2.87
C GLY A 304 10.63 23.30 3.40
N VAL A 305 10.19 24.15 2.48
CA VAL A 305 9.44 25.40 2.78
C VAL A 305 7.94 25.14 2.71
N TYR A 306 7.24 25.44 3.80
CA TYR A 306 5.79 25.35 3.90
C TYR A 306 5.19 26.75 3.88
N GLU A 307 4.04 26.89 3.24
CA GLU A 307 3.24 28.11 3.21
C GLU A 307 1.84 27.84 3.75
N CYS A 308 1.40 28.68 4.68
CA CYS A 308 -0.01 28.85 5.01
C CYS A 308 -0.56 30.06 4.24
N GLU A 309 -1.69 29.88 3.56
CA GLU A 309 -2.44 30.95 2.90
C GLU A 309 -3.84 31.08 3.50
N ALA A 310 -4.16 32.28 3.97
CA ALA A 310 -5.49 32.66 4.42
C ALA A 310 -6.22 33.45 3.33
N TYR A 311 -7.47 33.11 3.02
CA TYR A 311 -8.24 33.75 1.94
C TYR A 311 -9.73 33.92 2.27
N ASN A 312 -10.33 35.04 1.84
CA ASN A 312 -11.77 35.28 1.85
C ASN A 312 -12.19 36.07 0.58
N SER A 313 -13.41 36.63 0.54
CA SER A 313 -13.89 37.41 -0.61
C SER A 313 -13.17 38.74 -0.84
N GLU A 314 -12.48 39.27 0.18
CA GLU A 314 -11.88 40.60 0.16
C GLU A 314 -10.36 40.57 -0.05
N GLY A 315 -9.71 39.41 0.08
CA GLY A 315 -8.27 39.29 -0.13
C GLY A 315 -7.64 37.97 0.30
N ARG A 316 -6.30 37.98 0.34
CA ARG A 316 -5.46 36.84 0.72
C ARG A 316 -4.23 37.34 1.49
N ASP A 317 -3.79 36.58 2.49
CA ASP A 317 -2.52 36.78 3.21
C ASP A 317 -1.75 35.44 3.28
N LYS A 318 -0.42 35.50 3.38
CA LYS A 318 0.48 34.34 3.31
C LYS A 318 1.61 34.42 4.33
N HIS A 319 1.96 33.29 4.94
CA HIS A 319 3.14 33.16 5.78
C HIS A 319 3.92 31.89 5.40
N GLN A 320 5.24 32.00 5.37
CA GLN A 320 6.16 30.91 5.00
C GLN A 320 7.16 30.63 6.12
N GLY A 321 7.57 29.38 6.22
CA GLY A 321 8.67 28.95 7.08
C GLY A 321 9.21 27.60 6.64
N ARG A 322 10.47 27.33 6.97
CA ARG A 322 11.19 26.11 6.61
C ARG A 322 11.13 25.10 7.74
N ILE A 323 10.81 23.84 7.42
CA ILE A 323 11.06 22.72 8.31
C ILE A 323 12.41 22.11 7.94
N ASN A 324 13.30 21.96 8.93
CA ASN A 324 14.54 21.19 8.82
C ASN A 324 14.42 19.93 9.66
N VAL A 325 14.65 18.77 9.06
CA VAL A 325 14.54 17.47 9.73
C VAL A 325 15.91 17.06 10.24
N GLN A 326 15.94 16.71 11.53
CA GLN A 326 17.11 16.25 12.28
C GLN A 326 16.88 14.79 12.72
N ALA A 327 17.94 14.09 13.11
CA ALA A 327 17.86 12.71 13.58
C ALA A 327 18.85 12.45 14.72
N GLN A 328 18.40 11.64 15.68
CA GLN A 328 19.25 11.03 16.70
C GLN A 328 20.26 10.05 16.08
N PRO A 329 21.30 9.61 16.81
CA PRO A 329 22.26 8.65 16.28
C PRO A 329 21.64 7.26 16.07
N GLU A 330 22.08 6.55 15.03
CA GLU A 330 21.74 5.15 14.77
C GLU A 330 22.96 4.37 14.26
N TRP A 331 23.13 3.12 14.68
CA TRP A 331 24.26 2.28 14.26
C TRP A 331 24.06 1.70 12.86
N LEU A 332 24.98 2.02 11.94
CA LEU A 332 25.15 1.32 10.66
C LEU A 332 26.09 0.12 10.78
N GLN A 333 27.06 0.19 11.70
CA GLN A 333 27.98 -0.91 12.01
C GLN A 333 28.29 -0.90 13.51
N VAL A 334 28.10 -2.05 14.15
CA VAL A 334 28.46 -2.31 15.55
C VAL A 334 29.72 -3.16 15.65
N MET A 335 30.34 -3.17 16.83
CA MET A 335 31.49 -4.02 17.12
C MET A 335 31.07 -5.47 17.40
N SER A 336 32.05 -6.37 17.48
CA SER A 336 31.86 -7.78 17.84
C SER A 336 33.07 -8.28 18.63
N ASP A 337 32.84 -9.25 19.51
CA ASP A 337 33.89 -9.82 20.37
C ASP A 337 35.04 -10.40 19.54
N SER A 338 36.25 -10.45 20.10
CA SER A 338 37.44 -10.88 19.38
C SER A 338 38.44 -11.61 20.27
N GLU A 339 38.81 -12.83 19.85
CA GLU A 339 39.87 -13.63 20.45
C GLU A 339 41.12 -13.55 19.57
N VAL A 340 42.24 -13.11 20.15
CA VAL A 340 43.41 -12.65 19.40
C VAL A 340 44.70 -13.10 20.09
N GLU A 341 45.74 -13.45 19.33
CA GLU A 341 47.02 -13.89 19.89
C GLU A 341 47.85 -12.71 20.43
N ILE A 342 48.64 -12.95 21.48
CA ILE A 342 49.63 -11.97 21.96
C ILE A 342 50.56 -11.51 20.82
N SER A 343 51.07 -10.28 20.90
CA SER A 343 51.93 -9.61 19.92
C SER A 343 51.34 -9.37 18.52
N SER A 344 50.09 -9.76 18.26
CA SER A 344 49.39 -9.44 17.01
C SER A 344 48.63 -8.10 17.10
N GLU A 345 47.72 -7.83 16.16
CA GLU A 345 46.97 -6.58 16.06
C GLU A 345 45.45 -6.79 16.06
N LEU A 346 44.72 -5.85 16.68
CA LEU A 346 43.27 -5.76 16.70
C LEU A 346 42.81 -4.62 15.79
N HIS A 347 41.71 -4.86 15.06
CA HIS A 347 40.98 -3.83 14.34
C HIS A 347 39.49 -3.93 14.64
N TRP A 348 38.93 -2.87 15.21
CA TRP A 348 37.48 -2.69 15.32
C TRP A 348 37.01 -1.46 14.57
N THR A 349 35.78 -1.51 14.08
CA THR A 349 35.13 -0.39 13.39
C THR A 349 33.66 -0.33 13.80
N CYS A 350 33.20 0.87 14.11
CA CYS A 350 31.82 1.23 14.40
C CYS A 350 31.44 2.45 13.54
N VAL A 351 30.21 2.49 13.04
CA VAL A 351 29.73 3.58 12.16
C VAL A 351 28.32 3.95 12.59
N ALA A 352 28.09 5.25 12.84
CA ALA A 352 26.78 5.78 13.19
C ALA A 352 26.32 6.87 12.21
N ALA A 353 25.04 6.85 11.86
CA ALA A 353 24.34 7.90 11.14
C ALA A 353 23.64 8.86 12.12
N GLY A 354 23.25 10.06 11.66
CA GLY A 354 22.51 11.06 12.45
C GLY A 354 22.63 12.46 11.86
N LYS A 355 21.71 13.37 12.20
CA LYS A 355 21.71 14.78 11.75
C LYS A 355 21.39 15.71 12.93
N PRO A 356 22.37 16.40 13.55
CA PRO A 356 23.79 16.48 13.16
C PRO A 356 24.56 15.16 13.24
N ARG A 357 25.64 15.06 12.46
CA ARG A 357 26.51 13.87 12.41
C ARG A 357 27.04 13.55 13.81
N PRO A 358 26.91 12.31 14.31
CA PRO A 358 27.40 11.96 15.64
C PRO A 358 28.92 12.04 15.75
N SER A 359 29.41 12.52 16.89
CA SER A 359 30.82 12.37 17.29
C SER A 359 31.05 11.00 17.91
N ILE A 360 32.16 10.33 17.56
CA ILE A 360 32.51 9.00 18.06
C ILE A 360 33.67 9.10 19.06
N ARG A 361 33.56 8.38 20.18
CA ARG A 361 34.62 8.20 21.19
C ARG A 361 34.69 6.77 21.70
N TRP A 362 35.87 6.39 22.20
CA TRP A 362 36.18 5.01 22.62
C TRP A 362 36.38 4.91 24.13
N LEU A 363 35.78 3.88 24.71
CA LEU A 363 35.91 3.50 26.11
C LEU A 363 36.54 2.11 26.24
N ARG A 364 37.22 1.89 27.36
CA ARG A 364 37.69 0.59 27.83
C ARG A 364 37.34 0.46 29.31
N ASN A 365 36.66 -0.63 29.67
CA ASN A 365 36.12 -0.91 31.00
C ASN A 365 35.37 0.29 31.62
N GLY A 366 34.49 0.92 30.82
CA GLY A 366 33.68 2.07 31.22
C GLY A 366 34.43 3.40 31.38
N GLN A 367 35.72 3.48 31.04
CA GLN A 367 36.55 4.69 31.13
C GLN A 367 37.08 5.11 29.75
N PRO A 368 37.33 6.41 29.47
CA PRO A 368 37.92 6.85 28.21
C PRO A 368 39.25 6.16 27.90
N LEU A 369 39.42 5.69 26.66
CA LEU A 369 40.66 5.01 26.24
C LEU A 369 41.90 5.92 26.41
N SER A 370 41.72 7.24 26.24
CA SER A 370 42.73 8.28 26.47
C SER A 370 43.18 8.44 27.93
N THR A 371 42.47 7.85 28.89
CA THR A 371 42.81 7.89 30.33
C THR A 371 43.37 6.58 30.88
N GLN A 372 43.54 5.57 30.02
CA GLN A 372 44.08 4.26 30.39
C GLN A 372 45.61 4.24 30.28
N PRO A 373 46.34 3.43 31.09
CA PRO A 373 47.81 3.34 31.09
C PRO A 373 48.37 2.51 29.91
N MET A 374 47.74 2.60 28.75
CA MET A 374 48.12 1.90 27.53
C MET A 374 49.11 2.76 26.74
N SER A 375 50.19 2.18 26.21
CA SER A 375 51.17 2.93 25.39
C SER A 375 50.47 3.53 24.17
N LEU A 376 50.48 4.87 24.08
CA LEU A 376 49.84 5.62 22.99
C LEU A 376 50.41 5.24 21.61
N ASP A 377 51.70 4.87 21.56
CA ASP A 377 52.38 4.41 20.33
C ASP A 377 51.81 3.09 19.77
N ARG A 378 51.01 2.37 20.57
CA ARG A 378 50.37 1.10 20.19
C ARG A 378 48.90 1.25 19.77
N VAL A 379 48.31 2.45 19.87
CA VAL A 379 46.86 2.66 19.73
C VAL A 379 46.56 3.76 18.73
N GLU A 380 45.90 3.41 17.63
CA GLU A 380 45.44 4.36 16.61
C GLU A 380 43.90 4.46 16.65
N VAL A 381 43.39 5.68 16.92
CA VAL A 381 41.96 5.98 16.91
C VAL A 381 41.66 6.99 15.81
N ASN A 382 40.86 6.57 14.83
CA ASN A 382 40.40 7.44 13.74
C ASN A 382 38.87 7.42 13.69
N GLY A 383 38.25 8.24 14.54
CA GLY A 383 36.80 8.33 14.70
C GLY A 383 36.17 6.97 15.00
N GLY A 384 35.49 6.41 14.00
CA GLY A 384 34.84 5.09 14.08
C GLY A 384 35.77 3.88 14.02
N ARG A 385 37.08 4.03 13.84
CA ARG A 385 38.04 2.92 13.81
C ARG A 385 38.99 2.96 15.01
N LEU A 386 39.18 1.80 15.66
CA LEU A 386 40.21 1.54 16.65
C LEU A 386 41.15 0.47 16.10
N LYS A 387 42.45 0.74 16.09
CA LYS A 387 43.52 -0.23 15.85
C LYS A 387 44.43 -0.31 17.07
N VAL A 388 44.78 -1.51 17.49
CA VAL A 388 45.77 -1.78 18.54
C VAL A 388 46.83 -2.73 18.00
N ILE A 389 48.12 -2.39 18.10
CA ILE A 389 49.23 -3.26 17.68
C ILE A 389 49.97 -3.85 18.88
N ASN A 390 50.75 -4.92 18.66
CA ASN A 390 51.60 -5.58 19.65
C ASN A 390 50.85 -5.99 20.93
N LEU A 391 49.65 -6.57 20.79
CA LEU A 391 48.74 -6.89 21.90
C LEU A 391 49.41 -7.62 23.07
N ALA A 392 49.15 -7.15 24.30
CA ALA A 392 49.58 -7.77 25.54
C ALA A 392 48.40 -8.42 26.27
N LEU A 393 48.66 -9.39 27.16
CA LEU A 393 47.60 -10.05 27.95
C LEU A 393 46.75 -9.04 28.74
N GLU A 394 47.39 -7.98 29.24
CA GLU A 394 46.76 -6.88 29.97
C GLU A 394 45.83 -6.02 29.12
N ASP A 395 45.81 -6.14 27.78
CA ASP A 395 44.93 -5.36 26.89
C ASP A 395 43.51 -5.92 26.81
N SER A 396 43.31 -7.15 27.29
CA SER A 396 42.00 -7.82 27.38
C SER A 396 40.98 -6.98 28.16
N GLY A 397 39.70 -7.14 27.84
CA GLY A 397 38.59 -6.54 28.57
C GLY A 397 37.44 -6.04 27.69
N MET A 398 36.49 -5.33 28.30
CA MET A 398 35.35 -4.74 27.60
C MET A 398 35.71 -3.39 26.99
N TYR A 399 35.37 -3.19 25.72
CA TYR A 399 35.48 -1.91 25.03
C TYR A 399 34.11 -1.44 24.59
N GLN A 400 33.92 -0.12 24.50
CA GLN A 400 32.71 0.47 23.92
C GLN A 400 33.06 1.56 22.92
N CYS A 401 32.38 1.53 21.78
CA CYS A 401 32.27 2.67 20.88
C CYS A 401 31.00 3.44 21.23
N VAL A 402 31.13 4.76 21.40
CA VAL A 402 30.04 5.65 21.81
C VAL A 402 29.84 6.69 20.73
N ALA A 403 28.62 6.79 20.20
CA ALA A 403 28.24 7.78 19.19
C ALA A 403 27.20 8.74 19.78
N GLU A 404 27.48 10.04 19.71
CA GLU A 404 26.78 11.08 20.45
C GLU A 404 26.43 12.25 19.52
N ASN A 405 25.19 12.72 19.57
CA ASN A 405 24.82 14.03 19.04
C ASN A 405 23.90 14.75 20.04
N LYS A 406 23.49 15.99 19.73
CA LYS A 406 22.68 16.82 20.64
C LYS A 406 21.29 16.26 21.00
N HIS A 407 20.86 15.15 20.38
CA HIS A 407 19.55 14.52 20.61
C HIS A 407 19.64 13.25 21.45
N ASP A 408 20.64 12.39 21.23
CA ASP A 408 20.84 11.15 21.99
C ASP A 408 22.29 10.63 21.92
N THR A 409 22.62 9.64 22.76
CA THR A 409 23.93 8.95 22.83
C THR A 409 23.75 7.43 22.84
N ILE A 410 24.28 6.77 21.81
CA ILE A 410 24.20 5.32 21.62
C ILE A 410 25.54 4.63 21.86
N TYR A 411 25.49 3.35 22.24
CA TYR A 411 26.63 2.55 22.64
C TYR A 411 26.67 1.24 21.83
N SER A 412 27.88 0.79 21.50
CA SER A 412 28.19 -0.55 20.99
C SER A 412 29.32 -1.11 21.86
N ASN A 413 29.30 -2.40 22.20
CA ASN A 413 30.28 -3.04 23.09
C ASN A 413 30.89 -4.30 22.47
N ALA A 414 32.12 -4.63 22.85
CA ALA A 414 32.80 -5.87 22.49
C ALA A 414 33.83 -6.29 23.55
N GLU A 415 34.04 -7.60 23.71
CA GLU A 415 35.07 -8.21 24.56
C GLU A 415 36.34 -8.51 23.74
N LEU A 416 37.51 -8.11 24.23
CA LEU A 416 38.82 -8.52 23.71
C LEU A 416 39.44 -9.57 24.62
N ARG A 417 39.88 -10.69 24.04
CA ARG A 417 40.58 -11.78 24.74
C ARG A 417 41.94 -12.04 24.09
N VAL A 418 43.03 -11.78 24.83
CA VAL A 418 44.40 -12.03 24.33
C VAL A 418 44.91 -13.39 24.82
N GLN A 419 45.41 -14.24 23.93
CA GLN A 419 45.78 -15.64 24.21
C GLN A 419 47.28 -15.96 23.98
N VAL A 420 47.77 -17.04 24.62
CA VAL A 420 49.15 -17.57 24.52
C VAL A 420 49.18 -19.11 24.48
N GLN A 421 50.13 -19.71 23.76
CA GLN A 421 50.21 -21.16 23.53
C GLN A 421 51.66 -21.67 23.28
N ALA A 422 52.04 -22.77 23.94
CA ALA A 422 53.30 -23.49 23.69
C ALA A 422 53.23 -24.32 22.38
N PRO A 423 54.36 -24.61 21.71
CA PRO A 423 54.34 -25.28 20.41
C PRO A 423 53.78 -26.69 20.48
N ASP A 424 52.81 -26.98 19.61
CA ASP A 424 52.16 -28.28 19.54
C ASP A 424 51.91 -28.75 18.10
N PHE A 425 52.10 -30.05 17.88
CA PHE A 425 51.91 -30.73 16.60
C PHE A 425 50.74 -31.74 16.60
N ARG A 426 49.89 -31.81 17.64
CA ARG A 426 48.78 -32.81 17.68
C ARG A 426 47.76 -32.60 16.56
N SER A 427 47.51 -31.34 16.19
CA SER A 427 46.56 -30.98 15.12
C SER A 427 47.20 -30.94 13.74
N ASN A 428 48.46 -30.50 13.65
CA ASN A 428 49.19 -30.29 12.39
C ASN A 428 50.54 -31.06 12.39
N PRO A 429 50.57 -32.39 12.51
CA PRO A 429 51.82 -33.14 12.44
C PRO A 429 52.41 -33.09 11.04
N VAL A 430 53.74 -33.17 10.94
CA VAL A 430 54.43 -33.38 9.66
C VAL A 430 53.92 -34.68 9.04
N ARG A 431 53.58 -34.66 7.74
CA ARG A 431 52.99 -35.81 7.04
C ARG A 431 53.87 -37.06 7.17
N ARG A 432 53.30 -38.13 7.75
CA ARG A 432 54.01 -39.40 8.05
C ARG A 432 54.69 -40.01 6.83
N LEU A 433 54.05 -39.95 5.67
CA LEU A 433 54.59 -40.37 4.38
C LEU A 433 54.33 -39.27 3.36
N VAL A 434 55.37 -38.88 2.62
CA VAL A 434 55.35 -37.89 1.55
C VAL A 434 55.92 -38.57 0.32
N PRO A 435 55.09 -39.04 -0.62
CA PRO A 435 55.58 -39.58 -1.87
C PRO A 435 56.01 -38.42 -2.80
N ALA A 436 56.98 -38.65 -3.69
CA ALA A 436 57.43 -37.65 -4.66
C ALA A 436 57.97 -38.27 -5.96
N ALA A 437 57.75 -37.61 -7.10
CA ALA A 437 58.16 -38.10 -8.41
C ALA A 437 59.66 -37.85 -8.68
N ARG A 438 60.33 -38.85 -9.28
CA ARG A 438 61.74 -38.76 -9.70
C ARG A 438 61.96 -37.60 -10.68
N GLY A 439 62.96 -36.77 -10.42
CA GLY A 439 63.27 -35.55 -11.18
C GLY A 439 62.39 -34.34 -10.85
N GLY A 440 61.34 -34.52 -10.05
CA GLY A 440 60.48 -33.43 -9.56
C GLY A 440 61.05 -32.70 -8.34
N GLN A 441 60.17 -32.05 -7.61
CA GLN A 441 60.46 -31.36 -6.34
C GLN A 441 59.38 -31.69 -5.29
N VAL A 442 59.72 -31.58 -4.01
CA VAL A 442 58.83 -31.90 -2.90
C VAL A 442 58.92 -30.83 -1.81
N MET A 443 57.79 -30.59 -1.17
CA MET A 443 57.63 -29.68 -0.06
C MET A 443 57.24 -30.46 1.20
N LEU A 444 57.98 -30.28 2.29
CA LEU A 444 57.61 -30.73 3.62
C LEU A 444 57.26 -29.50 4.47
N GLU A 445 56.03 -29.44 4.95
CA GLU A 445 55.48 -28.30 5.68
C GLU A 445 55.54 -28.53 7.20
N CYS A 446 55.91 -27.49 7.95
CA CYS A 446 55.93 -27.49 9.41
C CYS A 446 55.13 -26.31 9.97
N ARG A 447 53.93 -26.57 10.50
CA ARG A 447 53.02 -25.55 11.02
C ARG A 447 52.47 -25.91 12.41
N PRO A 448 53.31 -25.89 13.46
CA PRO A 448 52.86 -26.08 14.84
C PRO A 448 51.88 -24.99 15.26
N ARG A 449 50.98 -25.29 16.20
CA ARG A 449 50.21 -24.26 16.90
C ARG A 449 51.05 -23.68 18.03
N ALA A 450 51.26 -22.37 18.05
CA ALA A 450 52.12 -21.68 19.00
C ALA A 450 51.86 -20.15 18.97
N ALA A 451 51.72 -19.54 20.15
CA ALA A 451 51.60 -18.10 20.33
C ALA A 451 52.45 -17.66 21.54
N PRO A 452 53.53 -16.86 21.35
CA PRO A 452 54.00 -16.28 20.09
C PRO A 452 54.57 -17.30 19.10
N LYS A 453 54.79 -16.82 17.86
CA LYS A 453 55.42 -17.56 16.76
C LYS A 453 56.73 -18.24 17.21
N PRO A 454 56.89 -19.55 16.96
CA PRO A 454 58.08 -20.29 17.36
C PRO A 454 59.21 -20.15 16.33
N THR A 455 60.43 -20.37 16.80
CA THR A 455 61.57 -20.66 15.91
C THR A 455 61.44 -22.08 15.37
N LEU A 456 61.71 -22.26 14.07
CA LEU A 456 61.51 -23.52 13.34
C LEU A 456 62.81 -23.98 12.68
N PHE A 457 63.08 -25.28 12.69
CA PHE A 457 64.22 -25.87 11.99
C PHE A 457 64.00 -27.35 11.61
N TRP A 458 64.69 -27.81 10.57
CA TRP A 458 64.55 -29.16 10.02
C TRP A 458 65.84 -29.97 10.13
N SER A 459 65.68 -31.29 10.25
CA SER A 459 66.77 -32.26 10.24
C SER A 459 66.43 -33.48 9.38
N ARG A 460 67.46 -34.20 8.92
CA ARG A 460 67.38 -35.50 8.27
C ARG A 460 68.22 -36.50 9.05
N GLY A 461 67.58 -37.45 9.71
CA GLY A 461 68.26 -38.32 10.69
C GLY A 461 68.80 -37.49 11.86
N THR A 462 70.12 -37.37 11.98
CA THR A 462 70.81 -36.53 12.99
C THR A 462 71.41 -35.24 12.40
N GLU A 463 71.33 -35.04 11.09
CA GLU A 463 71.92 -33.91 10.38
C GLU A 463 70.94 -32.72 10.32
N LEU A 464 71.37 -31.52 10.77
CA LEU A 464 70.58 -30.30 10.62
C LEU A 464 70.61 -29.83 9.16
N LEU A 465 69.45 -29.59 8.56
CA LEU A 465 69.35 -29.14 7.18
C LEU A 465 69.57 -27.63 7.09
N THR A 466 70.40 -27.22 6.13
CA THR A 466 70.71 -25.82 5.83
C THR A 466 70.54 -25.55 4.32
N ASN A 467 70.45 -24.28 3.95
CA ASN A 467 70.15 -23.88 2.58
C ASN A 467 71.30 -24.20 1.62
N SER A 468 70.97 -24.80 0.48
CA SER A 468 71.89 -25.23 -0.57
C SER A 468 71.23 -25.08 -1.95
N SER A 469 71.95 -25.41 -3.02
CA SER A 469 71.41 -25.40 -4.40
C SER A 469 70.23 -26.35 -4.65
N ARG A 470 69.96 -27.28 -3.71
CA ARG A 470 68.95 -28.33 -3.86
C ARG A 470 67.96 -28.43 -2.70
N VAL A 471 68.31 -27.88 -1.53
CA VAL A 471 67.50 -27.91 -0.31
C VAL A 471 67.32 -26.49 0.19
N THR A 472 66.07 -26.07 0.42
CA THR A 472 65.74 -24.74 0.95
C THR A 472 64.83 -24.89 2.16
N VAL A 473 65.26 -24.37 3.31
CA VAL A 473 64.47 -24.19 4.53
C VAL A 473 64.08 -22.72 4.63
N THR A 474 62.79 -22.45 4.74
CA THR A 474 62.24 -21.10 4.87
C THR A 474 62.01 -20.71 6.34
N PRO A 475 61.99 -19.41 6.69
CA PRO A 475 61.76 -18.96 8.08
C PRO A 475 60.38 -19.34 8.64
N ASP A 476 59.38 -19.55 7.78
CA ASP A 476 58.04 -20.04 8.12
C ASP A 476 57.97 -21.59 8.20
N GLY A 477 59.10 -22.28 8.12
CA GLY A 477 59.21 -23.71 8.41
C GLY A 477 58.96 -24.65 7.24
N ILE A 478 59.01 -24.18 6.00
CA ILE A 478 58.85 -25.03 4.82
C ILE A 478 60.22 -25.56 4.37
N LEU A 479 60.32 -26.87 4.14
CA LEU A 479 61.47 -27.55 3.57
C LEU A 479 61.18 -27.96 2.12
N TRP A 480 61.89 -27.36 1.17
CA TRP A 480 61.90 -27.74 -0.24
C TRP A 480 63.09 -28.61 -0.57
N ILE A 481 62.87 -29.66 -1.38
CA ILE A 481 63.92 -30.50 -1.96
C ILE A 481 63.65 -30.62 -3.46
N HIS A 482 64.60 -30.17 -4.28
CA HIS A 482 64.50 -30.15 -5.74
C HIS A 482 65.29 -31.29 -6.39
N ASN A 483 64.96 -31.62 -7.66
CA ASN A 483 65.59 -32.67 -8.46
C ASN A 483 65.71 -34.01 -7.70
N ILE A 484 64.55 -34.60 -7.39
CA ILE A 484 64.44 -35.75 -6.49
C ILE A 484 65.03 -37.01 -7.12
N SER A 485 65.87 -37.67 -6.34
CA SER A 485 66.54 -38.93 -6.65
C SER A 485 66.17 -40.00 -5.62
N ARG A 486 66.39 -41.28 -5.94
CA ARG A 486 66.17 -42.38 -4.97
C ARG A 486 67.05 -42.28 -3.71
N ALA A 487 68.09 -41.44 -3.71
CA ALA A 487 68.93 -41.19 -2.53
C ALA A 487 68.30 -40.22 -1.51
N ASP A 488 67.14 -39.63 -1.83
CA ASP A 488 66.43 -38.67 -0.97
C ASP A 488 65.39 -39.31 -0.05
N GLU A 489 65.05 -40.58 -0.33
CA GLU A 489 64.14 -41.41 0.47
C GLU A 489 64.68 -41.58 1.89
N GLY A 490 63.92 -41.12 2.89
CA GLY A 490 64.46 -40.94 4.24
C GLY A 490 63.52 -40.23 5.21
N LYS A 491 63.92 -40.12 6.48
CA LYS A 491 63.13 -39.47 7.55
C LYS A 491 63.58 -38.03 7.75
N TYR A 492 62.59 -37.13 7.88
CA TYR A 492 62.78 -35.70 8.05
C TYR A 492 61.98 -35.22 9.26
N THR A 493 62.63 -34.52 10.18
CA THR A 493 62.03 -34.06 11.45
C THR A 493 62.10 -32.55 11.57
N CYS A 494 60.95 -31.91 11.77
CA CYS A 494 60.87 -30.49 12.12
C CYS A 494 60.80 -30.31 13.64
N PHE A 495 61.43 -29.27 14.15
CA PHE A 495 61.41 -28.83 15.54
C PHE A 495 60.84 -27.41 15.64
N ALA A 496 60.14 -27.14 16.74
CA ALA A 496 59.54 -25.84 17.02
C ALA A 496 59.76 -25.44 18.49
N GLU A 497 60.13 -24.17 18.71
CA GLU A 497 60.45 -23.64 20.04
C GLU A 497 59.95 -22.20 20.22
N ASN A 498 59.20 -21.94 21.29
CA ASN A 498 58.95 -20.59 21.82
C ASN A 498 59.22 -20.57 23.34
N TYR A 499 59.09 -19.42 24.00
CA TYR A 499 59.44 -19.30 25.42
C TYR A 499 58.58 -20.15 26.38
N LEU A 500 57.45 -20.70 25.91
CA LEU A 500 56.57 -21.57 26.69
C LEU A 500 56.91 -23.07 26.54
N GLY A 501 57.71 -23.46 25.53
CA GLY A 501 58.11 -24.86 25.35
C GLY A 501 58.65 -25.22 23.97
N LYS A 502 58.95 -26.52 23.79
CA LYS A 502 59.43 -27.09 22.52
C LYS A 502 58.60 -28.31 22.12
N ALA A 503 58.46 -28.54 20.81
CA ALA A 503 57.89 -29.76 20.25
C ALA A 503 58.57 -30.13 18.93
N ASN A 504 58.31 -31.34 18.42
CA ASN A 504 58.79 -31.80 17.12
C ASN A 504 57.79 -32.73 16.42
N SER A 505 58.00 -32.95 15.12
CA SER A 505 57.20 -33.88 14.31
C SER A 505 58.01 -34.41 13.13
N THR A 506 57.77 -35.68 12.74
CA THR A 506 58.62 -36.42 11.77
C THR A 506 57.80 -37.02 10.64
N GLY A 507 58.25 -36.81 9.40
CA GLY A 507 57.74 -37.44 8.18
C GLY A 507 58.77 -38.32 7.47
N HIS A 508 58.32 -39.06 6.46
CA HIS A 508 59.16 -39.91 5.62
C HIS A 508 58.93 -39.60 4.13
N LEU A 509 60.00 -39.22 3.41
CA LEU A 509 59.98 -39.03 1.97
C LEU A 509 60.16 -40.37 1.25
N SER A 510 59.35 -40.67 0.23
CA SER A 510 59.46 -41.87 -0.62
C SER A 510 59.38 -41.52 -2.11
N VAL A 511 60.14 -42.21 -2.97
CA VAL A 511 60.38 -41.76 -4.37
C VAL A 511 59.72 -42.70 -5.39
N ARG A 512 59.04 -42.12 -6.39
CA ARG A 512 58.17 -42.80 -7.36
C ARG A 512 58.50 -42.46 -8.82
N ASP A 513 58.00 -43.26 -9.74
CA ASP A 513 58.11 -42.97 -11.18
C ASP A 513 57.10 -41.89 -11.63
N ALA A 514 57.40 -41.23 -12.76
CA ALA A 514 56.76 -39.99 -13.18
C ALA A 514 55.69 -40.17 -14.28
N THR A 515 54.63 -39.37 -14.22
CA THR A 515 53.45 -39.39 -15.09
C THR A 515 53.72 -38.77 -16.46
N LYS A 516 53.13 -39.32 -17.52
CA LYS A 516 53.28 -38.84 -18.92
C LYS A 516 51.99 -39.01 -19.72
N ILE A 517 51.60 -38.01 -20.50
CA ILE A 517 50.52 -38.14 -21.50
C ILE A 517 50.98 -39.07 -22.64
N THR A 518 50.12 -40.02 -23.04
CA THR A 518 50.35 -40.99 -24.11
C THR A 518 49.45 -40.76 -25.33
N LEU A 519 48.30 -40.12 -25.15
CA LEU A 519 47.43 -39.61 -26.22
C LEU A 519 46.92 -38.22 -25.86
N ALA A 520 47.07 -37.25 -26.76
CA ALA A 520 46.64 -35.86 -26.58
C ALA A 520 45.37 -35.56 -27.41
N PRO A 521 44.52 -34.62 -26.96
CA PRO A 521 43.30 -34.26 -27.69
C PRO A 521 43.57 -33.50 -28.99
N SER A 522 42.57 -33.51 -29.88
CA SER A 522 42.59 -32.83 -31.18
C SER A 522 41.53 -31.73 -31.25
N ASN A 523 41.76 -30.73 -32.11
CA ASN A 523 40.82 -29.61 -32.31
C ASN A 523 39.49 -30.07 -32.94
N ALA A 524 38.39 -29.38 -32.65
CA ALA A 524 37.06 -29.69 -33.17
C ALA A 524 36.21 -28.44 -33.47
N ASP A 525 35.33 -28.55 -34.46
CA ASP A 525 34.34 -27.55 -34.87
C ASP A 525 32.94 -28.21 -34.82
N ILE A 526 31.97 -27.59 -34.15
CA ILE A 526 30.57 -28.07 -34.06
C ILE A 526 29.54 -26.94 -34.21
N ASN A 527 28.29 -27.29 -34.48
CA ASN A 527 27.15 -26.39 -34.32
C ASN A 527 26.65 -26.41 -32.86
N GLN A 528 25.88 -25.39 -32.48
CA GLN A 528 25.19 -25.36 -31.20
C GLN A 528 24.24 -26.57 -31.08
N GLU A 529 24.09 -27.12 -29.88
CA GLU A 529 23.34 -28.34 -29.54
C GLU A 529 23.95 -29.68 -30.03
N GLU A 530 25.07 -29.68 -30.76
CA GLU A 530 25.79 -30.92 -31.12
C GLU A 530 26.70 -31.43 -29.98
N ASN A 531 27.01 -32.73 -29.98
CA ASN A 531 27.89 -33.37 -29.00
C ASN A 531 29.29 -33.64 -29.59
N VAL A 532 30.35 -33.50 -28.80
CA VAL A 532 31.74 -33.78 -29.22
C VAL A 532 32.52 -34.54 -28.14
N THR A 533 33.44 -35.44 -28.53
CA THR A 533 34.37 -36.12 -27.61
C THR A 533 35.81 -35.63 -27.86
N LEU A 534 36.52 -35.23 -26.81
CA LEU A 534 37.95 -34.94 -26.81
C LEU A 534 38.71 -36.05 -26.05
N GLN A 535 39.71 -36.65 -26.68
CA GLN A 535 40.38 -37.85 -26.15
C GLN A 535 41.67 -37.54 -25.37
N CYS A 536 41.96 -38.31 -24.31
CA CYS A 536 43.19 -38.13 -23.53
C CYS A 536 43.60 -39.36 -22.71
N HIS A 537 44.84 -39.86 -22.88
CA HIS A 537 45.37 -41.02 -22.14
C HIS A 537 46.77 -40.74 -21.56
N ALA A 538 47.19 -41.49 -20.53
CA ALA A 538 48.47 -41.30 -19.83
C ALA A 538 49.05 -42.58 -19.18
N SER A 539 50.34 -42.56 -18.83
CA SER A 539 51.09 -43.60 -18.12
C SER A 539 51.68 -43.07 -16.79
N HIS A 540 51.77 -43.91 -15.75
CA HIS A 540 52.15 -43.54 -14.38
C HIS A 540 52.78 -44.72 -13.60
N ASP A 541 53.21 -44.48 -12.35
CA ASP A 541 53.67 -45.52 -11.40
C ASP A 541 52.48 -46.41 -10.96
N PRO A 542 52.50 -47.75 -11.17
CA PRO A 542 51.36 -48.64 -10.87
C PRO A 542 50.93 -48.71 -9.40
N THR A 543 51.71 -48.14 -8.48
CA THR A 543 51.38 -48.08 -7.04
C THR A 543 50.61 -46.82 -6.64
N MET A 544 50.27 -45.96 -7.61
CA MET A 544 49.60 -44.68 -7.38
C MET A 544 48.32 -44.58 -8.22
N ASP A 545 47.27 -43.98 -7.64
CA ASP A 545 46.04 -43.69 -8.37
C ASP A 545 46.28 -42.58 -9.40
N LEU A 546 45.88 -42.83 -10.65
CA LEU A 546 45.88 -41.84 -11.72
C LEU A 546 44.47 -41.25 -11.88
N THR A 547 44.38 -39.93 -11.74
CA THR A 547 43.16 -39.17 -12.02
C THR A 547 43.33 -38.33 -13.28
N PHE A 548 42.20 -38.07 -13.95
CA PHE A 548 42.14 -37.16 -15.10
C PHE A 548 41.19 -36.03 -14.77
N THR A 549 41.69 -34.80 -14.93
CA THR A 549 40.93 -33.56 -14.86
C THR A 549 40.97 -32.87 -16.21
N TRP A 550 39.91 -32.11 -16.51
CA TRP A 550 39.84 -31.27 -17.70
C TRP A 550 39.62 -29.82 -17.28
N ALA A 551 40.20 -28.90 -18.04
CA ALA A 551 40.00 -27.47 -17.86
C ALA A 551 39.60 -26.81 -19.18
N HIS A 552 38.66 -25.86 -19.14
CA HIS A 552 38.26 -25.02 -20.26
C HIS A 552 38.74 -23.58 -20.03
N ASN A 553 39.52 -23.05 -20.97
CA ASN A 553 40.16 -21.73 -20.90
C ASN A 553 40.94 -21.49 -19.59
N GLY A 554 41.44 -22.56 -18.95
CA GLY A 554 42.18 -22.53 -17.68
C GLY A 554 41.33 -22.78 -16.42
N ALA A 555 40.00 -22.80 -16.50
CA ALA A 555 39.11 -23.15 -15.39
C ALA A 555 38.80 -24.65 -15.39
N LEU A 556 38.90 -25.32 -14.23
CA LEU A 556 38.56 -26.75 -14.11
C LEU A 556 37.08 -27.01 -14.40
N LEU A 557 36.81 -28.10 -15.12
CA LEU A 557 35.47 -28.59 -15.42
C LEU A 557 34.98 -29.52 -14.31
N ASP A 558 33.75 -29.31 -13.87
CA ASP A 558 33.00 -30.34 -13.16
C ASP A 558 32.52 -31.39 -14.17
N LEU A 559 32.84 -32.66 -13.91
CA LEU A 559 32.48 -33.82 -14.72
C LEU A 559 31.57 -34.80 -13.95
N GLU A 560 31.21 -34.46 -12.71
CA GLU A 560 30.41 -35.27 -11.79
C GLU A 560 28.95 -34.76 -11.69
N ASP A 561 28.69 -33.50 -12.07
CA ASP A 561 27.33 -32.95 -12.23
C ASP A 561 26.52 -33.75 -13.29
N PRO A 562 25.49 -34.52 -12.90
CA PRO A 562 24.67 -35.29 -13.84
C PRO A 562 23.79 -34.41 -14.74
N ALA A 563 23.58 -33.14 -14.38
CA ALA A 563 22.87 -32.15 -15.17
C ALA A 563 23.81 -31.21 -15.96
N GLY A 564 25.12 -31.34 -15.75
CA GLY A 564 26.14 -30.54 -16.41
C GLY A 564 26.36 -30.94 -17.88
N PRO A 565 26.92 -30.06 -18.72
CA PRO A 565 27.14 -30.36 -20.14
C PRO A 565 28.44 -31.14 -20.41
N TYR A 566 29.16 -31.56 -19.37
CA TYR A 566 30.47 -32.20 -19.45
C TYR A 566 30.43 -33.54 -18.74
N HIS A 567 30.81 -34.61 -19.43
CA HIS A 567 30.77 -35.96 -18.88
C HIS A 567 32.05 -36.74 -19.21
N ARG A 568 32.42 -37.67 -18.31
CA ARG A 568 33.46 -38.65 -18.56
C ARG A 568 32.91 -39.78 -19.45
N LYS A 569 33.66 -40.20 -20.47
CA LYS A 569 33.33 -41.38 -21.29
C LYS A 569 33.78 -42.68 -20.60
N GLU A 570 33.29 -43.83 -21.07
CA GLU A 570 33.69 -45.15 -20.54
C GLU A 570 35.21 -45.42 -20.66
N THR A 571 35.86 -44.81 -21.66
CA THR A 571 37.33 -44.77 -21.80
C THR A 571 37.97 -43.80 -20.80
N ILE A 572 38.88 -44.30 -19.97
CA ILE A 572 39.52 -43.51 -18.89
C ILE A 572 40.32 -42.34 -19.47
N GLY A 573 39.77 -41.13 -19.29
CA GLY A 573 40.42 -39.84 -19.59
C GLY A 573 39.73 -39.00 -20.65
N ASP A 574 38.80 -39.58 -21.43
CA ASP A 574 38.07 -38.89 -22.49
C ASP A 574 36.94 -37.99 -21.94
N LEU A 575 36.82 -36.79 -22.50
CA LEU A 575 35.78 -35.80 -22.21
C LEU A 575 34.70 -35.82 -23.31
N LEU A 576 33.44 -36.03 -22.91
CA LEU A 576 32.26 -35.77 -23.73
C LEU A 576 31.69 -34.39 -23.36
N ILE A 577 31.42 -33.56 -24.37
CA ILE A 577 30.69 -32.30 -24.26
C ILE A 577 29.32 -32.54 -24.91
N VAL A 578 28.24 -32.27 -24.17
CA VAL A 578 26.85 -32.49 -24.59
C VAL A 578 26.15 -31.16 -24.82
N SER A 579 25.37 -31.09 -25.91
CA SER A 579 24.60 -29.91 -26.33
C SER A 579 25.46 -28.64 -26.37
N GLY A 580 26.43 -28.63 -27.29
CA GLY A 580 27.45 -27.59 -27.41
C GLY A 580 26.88 -26.17 -27.38
N GLN A 581 27.42 -25.31 -26.52
CA GLN A 581 27.01 -23.90 -26.39
C GLN A 581 28.13 -22.95 -26.81
N LEU A 582 27.79 -21.75 -27.29
CA LEU A 582 28.78 -20.75 -27.71
C LEU A 582 29.78 -20.38 -26.60
N SER A 583 29.33 -20.38 -25.34
CA SER A 583 30.16 -20.17 -24.16
C SER A 583 31.21 -21.27 -23.92
N GLN A 584 31.08 -22.42 -24.56
CA GLN A 584 31.99 -23.57 -24.47
C GLN A 584 33.08 -23.54 -25.55
N ALA A 585 33.01 -22.63 -26.53
CA ALA A 585 34.13 -22.42 -27.44
C ALA A 585 35.40 -21.98 -26.66
N GLY A 586 36.57 -22.52 -27.00
CA GLY A 586 37.78 -22.25 -26.23
C GLY A 586 38.84 -23.34 -26.30
N THR A 587 39.83 -23.25 -25.41
CA THR A 587 40.91 -24.24 -25.28
C THR A 587 40.59 -25.20 -24.15
N TYR A 588 40.51 -26.49 -24.45
CA TYR A 588 40.35 -27.57 -23.48
C TYR A 588 41.70 -28.20 -23.19
N SER A 589 42.05 -28.33 -21.92
CA SER A 589 43.30 -28.90 -21.42
C SER A 589 43.01 -30.12 -20.55
N CYS A 590 43.47 -31.28 -20.98
CA CYS A 590 43.50 -32.49 -20.17
C CYS A 590 44.73 -32.47 -19.26
N THR A 591 44.56 -32.84 -17.99
CA THR A 591 45.65 -33.07 -17.04
C THR A 591 45.50 -34.45 -16.41
N ALA A 592 46.50 -35.30 -16.59
CA ALA A 592 46.62 -36.58 -15.91
C ALA A 592 47.50 -36.38 -14.66
N GLN A 593 46.98 -36.72 -13.49
CA GLN A 593 47.57 -36.37 -12.20
C GLN A 593 47.60 -37.56 -11.25
N THR A 594 48.74 -37.75 -10.58
CA THR A 594 48.90 -38.64 -9.44
C THR A 594 49.03 -37.82 -8.14
N VAL A 595 49.19 -38.49 -7.01
CA VAL A 595 49.50 -37.83 -5.72
C VAL A 595 50.91 -37.20 -5.67
N VAL A 596 51.75 -37.39 -6.70
CA VAL A 596 53.16 -36.91 -6.72
C VAL A 596 53.50 -35.95 -7.85
N ASP A 597 52.82 -36.04 -8.99
CA ASP A 597 53.08 -35.21 -10.18
C ASP A 597 51.88 -35.16 -11.14
N SER A 598 52.04 -34.43 -12.25
CA SER A 598 51.03 -34.36 -13.31
C SER A 598 51.67 -34.09 -14.67
N ALA A 599 50.96 -34.44 -15.73
CA ALA A 599 51.28 -34.11 -17.12
C ALA A 599 50.00 -33.65 -17.84
N SER A 600 50.12 -32.75 -18.82
CA SER A 600 48.95 -32.15 -19.49
C SER A 600 49.14 -31.94 -21.00
N ALA A 601 48.02 -31.82 -21.71
CA ALA A 601 47.93 -31.55 -23.15
C ALA A 601 46.62 -30.83 -23.50
N SER A 602 46.56 -30.10 -24.62
CA SER A 602 45.44 -29.19 -24.93
C SER A 602 45.00 -29.22 -26.40
N ALA A 603 43.72 -28.89 -26.63
CA ALA A 603 43.06 -28.75 -27.94
C ALA A 603 42.06 -27.59 -27.95
N LYS A 604 41.61 -27.14 -29.12
CA LYS A 604 40.66 -26.03 -29.30
C LYS A 604 39.31 -26.49 -29.87
N LEU A 605 38.22 -26.03 -29.25
CA LEU A 605 36.84 -26.19 -29.72
C LEU A 605 36.29 -24.87 -30.29
N VAL A 606 35.60 -24.94 -31.42
CA VAL A 606 34.78 -23.85 -31.97
C VAL A 606 33.32 -24.29 -32.05
N VAL A 607 32.39 -23.42 -31.63
CA VAL A 607 30.94 -23.64 -31.70
C VAL A 607 30.30 -22.56 -32.57
N ARG A 608 29.36 -22.93 -33.44
CA ARG A 608 28.61 -22.01 -34.33
C ARG A 608 27.16 -21.89 -33.87
N GLY A 609 26.57 -20.69 -33.85
CA GLY A 609 25.21 -20.49 -33.32
C GLY A 609 24.41 -19.35 -33.99
N PRO A 610 23.18 -19.08 -33.53
CA PRO A 610 22.40 -17.90 -33.93
C PRO A 610 23.14 -16.60 -33.59
N PRO A 611 22.84 -15.46 -34.24
CA PRO A 611 23.59 -14.23 -34.04
C PRO A 611 23.39 -13.63 -32.65
N GLY A 612 24.35 -12.82 -32.19
CA GLY A 612 24.19 -11.99 -30.99
C GLY A 612 23.26 -10.79 -31.21
N PRO A 613 22.78 -10.15 -30.11
CA PRO A 613 21.84 -9.05 -30.19
C PRO A 613 22.42 -7.84 -30.96
N PRO A 614 21.64 -7.18 -31.83
CA PRO A 614 22.03 -5.94 -32.50
C PRO A 614 22.31 -4.81 -31.50
N GLY A 615 23.31 -3.97 -31.82
CA GLY A 615 23.74 -2.86 -30.97
C GLY A 615 23.20 -1.50 -31.42
N GLY A 616 23.39 -0.48 -30.58
CA GLY A 616 23.26 0.94 -31.00
C GLY A 616 21.91 1.35 -31.57
N LEU A 617 20.81 0.72 -31.15
CA LEU A 617 19.47 1.00 -31.68
C LEU A 617 19.05 2.46 -31.43
N VAL A 618 18.86 3.21 -32.49
CA VAL A 618 18.37 4.59 -32.48
C VAL A 618 17.16 4.76 -33.38
N VAL A 619 16.19 5.55 -32.91
CA VAL A 619 15.01 5.93 -33.67
C VAL A 619 15.19 7.36 -34.20
N LYS A 620 14.87 7.58 -35.47
CA LYS A 620 14.93 8.86 -36.18
C LYS A 620 13.68 9.04 -37.05
N ASN A 621 13.50 10.24 -37.59
CA ASN A 621 12.48 10.55 -38.59
C ASN A 621 11.06 10.07 -38.20
N VAL A 622 10.69 10.29 -36.94
CA VAL A 622 9.39 9.90 -36.39
C VAL A 622 8.29 10.77 -36.99
N ALA A 623 7.35 10.14 -37.70
CA ALA A 623 6.20 10.74 -38.34
C ALA A 623 4.90 10.39 -37.59
N GLU A 624 3.74 10.64 -38.21
CA GLU A 624 2.42 10.31 -37.63
C GLU A 624 2.20 8.79 -37.53
N THR A 625 2.62 8.03 -38.55
CA THR A 625 2.34 6.58 -38.67
C THR A 625 3.58 5.73 -38.99
N SER A 626 4.78 6.31 -38.94
CA SER A 626 6.04 5.62 -39.23
C SER A 626 7.23 6.18 -38.46
N ALA A 627 8.28 5.38 -38.29
CA ALA A 627 9.59 5.82 -37.75
C ALA A 627 10.73 5.10 -38.48
N GLU A 628 11.91 5.73 -38.58
CA GLU A 628 13.13 5.10 -39.11
C GLU A 628 13.99 4.59 -37.96
N LEU A 629 14.34 3.31 -37.97
CA LEU A 629 15.21 2.70 -36.98
C LEU A 629 16.58 2.45 -37.62
N ARG A 630 17.65 2.68 -36.87
CA ARG A 630 19.03 2.27 -37.23
C ARG A 630 19.70 1.53 -36.09
N TRP A 631 20.55 0.58 -36.41
CA TRP A 631 21.29 -0.26 -35.46
C TRP A 631 22.64 -0.65 -36.03
N SER A 632 23.56 -1.10 -35.18
CA SER A 632 24.80 -1.76 -35.59
C SER A 632 24.59 -3.28 -35.62
N ARG A 633 25.23 -3.97 -36.58
CA ARG A 633 25.23 -5.43 -36.64
C ARG A 633 25.70 -6.05 -35.30
N GLY A 634 25.03 -7.13 -34.89
CA GLY A 634 25.49 -7.98 -33.80
C GLY A 634 26.67 -8.87 -34.20
N TYR A 635 27.16 -9.66 -33.25
CA TYR A 635 28.13 -10.72 -33.53
C TYR A 635 27.46 -11.83 -34.34
N ASP A 636 28.14 -12.39 -35.35
CA ASP A 636 27.55 -13.44 -36.20
C ASP A 636 27.73 -14.86 -35.64
N ASN A 637 28.44 -15.02 -34.51
CA ASN A 637 28.65 -16.30 -33.83
C ASN A 637 29.11 -17.42 -34.78
N HIS A 638 30.02 -17.07 -35.69
CA HIS A 638 30.61 -17.95 -36.70
C HIS A 638 29.63 -18.47 -37.76
N SER A 639 28.46 -17.83 -37.93
CA SER A 639 27.47 -18.14 -38.97
C SER A 639 26.77 -16.85 -39.48
N PRO A 640 27.00 -16.42 -40.75
CA PRO A 640 26.61 -15.07 -41.21
C PRO A 640 25.14 -14.69 -41.00
N ILE A 641 24.90 -13.46 -40.53
CA ILE A 641 23.55 -12.90 -40.34
C ILE A 641 22.81 -12.86 -41.68
N GLY A 642 21.62 -13.46 -41.73
CA GLY A 642 20.78 -13.53 -42.93
C GLY A 642 19.67 -12.48 -42.98
N LYS A 643 19.06 -12.12 -41.85
CA LYS A 643 17.98 -11.13 -41.78
C LYS A 643 17.82 -10.48 -40.39
N TYR A 644 17.02 -9.42 -40.32
CA TYR A 644 16.54 -8.80 -39.08
C TYR A 644 15.01 -8.81 -38.95
N VAL A 645 14.52 -8.80 -37.71
CA VAL A 645 13.10 -8.68 -37.34
C VAL A 645 12.95 -7.57 -36.32
N ILE A 646 11.99 -6.66 -36.52
CA ILE A 646 11.75 -5.53 -35.62
C ILE A 646 10.51 -5.80 -34.76
N MET A 647 10.68 -5.71 -33.45
CA MET A 647 9.63 -5.79 -32.45
C MET A 647 9.30 -4.39 -31.92
N GLY A 648 8.07 -4.17 -31.49
CA GLY A 648 7.66 -2.92 -30.86
C GLY A 648 6.58 -3.11 -29.80
N CYS A 649 6.56 -2.21 -28.82
CA CYS A 649 5.60 -2.16 -27.71
C CYS A 649 5.01 -0.74 -27.61
N SER A 650 3.80 -0.62 -27.07
CA SER A 650 3.02 0.61 -26.89
C SER A 650 2.05 0.46 -25.71
N PRO A 651 1.51 1.54 -25.11
CA PRO A 651 0.56 1.46 -23.99
C PRO A 651 -0.74 0.66 -24.26
N LEU A 652 -1.03 0.34 -25.54
CA LEU A 652 -2.20 -0.41 -25.97
C LEU A 652 -1.92 -1.90 -26.27
N SER A 653 -0.65 -2.33 -26.20
CA SER A 653 -0.25 -3.72 -26.48
C SER A 653 0.11 -4.45 -25.19
N SER A 654 -0.32 -5.70 -25.07
CA SER A 654 -0.02 -6.59 -23.93
C SER A 654 1.44 -7.09 -23.87
N GLY A 655 2.28 -6.68 -24.82
CA GLY A 655 3.70 -7.04 -24.91
C GLY A 655 4.31 -6.67 -26.26
N TRP A 656 5.52 -7.14 -26.50
CA TRP A 656 6.24 -6.96 -27.77
C TRP A 656 5.54 -7.68 -28.93
N ARG A 657 5.33 -6.97 -30.03
CA ARG A 657 4.77 -7.50 -31.29
C ARG A 657 5.70 -7.20 -32.47
N THR A 658 5.72 -8.09 -33.47
CA THR A 658 6.42 -7.82 -34.73
C THR A 658 5.81 -6.61 -35.43
N MET A 659 6.64 -5.64 -35.77
CA MET A 659 6.21 -4.42 -36.45
C MET A 659 6.21 -4.61 -37.96
N ARG A 660 5.32 -3.90 -38.66
CA ARG A 660 5.35 -3.85 -40.13
C ARG A 660 6.48 -2.93 -40.56
N THR A 661 7.26 -3.35 -41.55
CA THR A 661 8.43 -2.63 -42.04
C THR A 661 8.38 -2.44 -43.55
N GLU A 662 9.08 -1.40 -44.02
CA GLU A 662 9.38 -1.15 -45.42
C GLU A 662 10.92 -1.10 -45.58
N PRO A 663 11.54 -2.05 -46.32
CA PRO A 663 10.94 -3.26 -46.89
C PRO A 663 10.43 -4.27 -45.83
N SER A 664 9.56 -5.19 -46.25
CA SER A 664 8.95 -6.20 -45.36
C SER A 664 9.88 -7.34 -44.97
N ASN A 665 10.97 -7.55 -45.71
CA ASN A 665 12.08 -8.42 -45.36
C ASN A 665 13.34 -7.57 -45.23
N ILE A 666 14.02 -7.63 -44.09
CA ILE A 666 15.22 -6.84 -43.81
C ILE A 666 16.43 -7.77 -43.90
N GLU A 667 17.26 -7.58 -44.92
CA GLU A 667 18.45 -8.41 -45.16
C GLU A 667 19.53 -8.25 -44.06
N GLY A 668 20.36 -9.27 -43.87
CA GLY A 668 21.39 -9.30 -42.81
C GLY A 668 22.54 -8.30 -42.96
N ASN A 669 22.61 -7.58 -44.09
CA ASN A 669 23.51 -6.45 -44.34
C ASN A 669 22.88 -5.09 -44.00
N ALA A 670 21.60 -5.04 -43.64
CA ALA A 670 20.89 -3.79 -43.40
C ALA A 670 21.18 -3.21 -42.00
N GLU A 671 21.53 -1.93 -41.96
CA GLU A 671 21.78 -1.16 -40.73
C GLU A 671 20.58 -0.27 -40.35
N SER A 672 19.50 -0.30 -41.14
CA SER A 672 18.31 0.51 -40.95
C SER A 672 17.08 -0.06 -41.62
N ALA A 673 15.89 0.21 -41.06
CA ALA A 673 14.61 -0.02 -41.73
C ALA A 673 13.54 0.98 -41.25
N ARG A 674 12.52 1.20 -42.08
CA ARG A 674 11.37 2.04 -41.72
C ARG A 674 10.25 1.18 -41.15
N VAL A 675 9.83 1.45 -39.93
CA VAL A 675 8.61 0.88 -39.33
C VAL A 675 7.40 1.70 -39.77
N VAL A 676 6.30 1.04 -40.13
CA VAL A 676 5.05 1.65 -40.62
C VAL A 676 3.82 1.06 -39.93
N GLY A 677 2.69 1.79 -40.01
CA GLY A 677 1.43 1.39 -39.36
C GLY A 677 1.38 1.70 -37.86
N LEU A 678 2.15 2.69 -37.42
CA LEU A 678 2.05 3.23 -36.06
C LEU A 678 0.77 4.08 -35.90
N LEU A 679 0.25 4.19 -34.68
CA LEU A 679 -0.84 5.09 -34.35
C LEU A 679 -0.31 6.52 -34.10
N PRO A 680 -0.99 7.58 -34.57
CA PRO A 680 -0.62 8.97 -34.30
C PRO A 680 -0.74 9.33 -32.81
N TRP A 681 0.13 10.23 -32.34
CA TRP A 681 0.21 10.68 -30.95
C TRP A 681 0.29 9.56 -29.89
N MET A 682 0.98 8.48 -30.23
CA MET A 682 1.12 7.28 -29.40
C MET A 682 2.59 7.00 -29.08
N ASP A 683 2.83 6.50 -27.87
CA ASP A 683 4.17 6.14 -27.40
C ASP A 683 4.56 4.73 -27.86
N TYR A 684 5.79 4.57 -28.36
CA TYR A 684 6.36 3.31 -28.81
C TYR A 684 7.79 3.10 -28.32
N GLU A 685 8.12 1.85 -28.02
CA GLU A 685 9.50 1.35 -27.86
C GLU A 685 9.75 0.24 -28.87
N PHE A 686 11.01 0.06 -29.28
CA PHE A 686 11.40 -0.90 -30.31
C PHE A 686 12.59 -1.77 -29.89
N GLN A 687 12.66 -2.98 -30.45
CA GLN A 687 13.81 -3.89 -30.36
C GLN A 687 14.08 -4.50 -31.74
N VAL A 688 15.32 -4.87 -32.02
CA VAL A 688 15.72 -5.55 -33.27
C VAL A 688 16.32 -6.91 -32.93
N ILE A 689 15.91 -7.95 -33.65
CA ILE A 689 16.39 -9.32 -33.52
C ILE A 689 17.12 -9.69 -34.82
N ALA A 690 18.30 -10.31 -34.72
CA ALA A 690 19.04 -10.84 -35.87
C ALA A 690 18.76 -12.35 -36.05
N SER A 691 18.78 -12.85 -37.28
CA SER A 691 18.66 -14.29 -37.57
C SER A 691 19.65 -14.75 -38.63
N ASN A 692 20.19 -15.96 -38.50
CA ASN A 692 20.98 -16.67 -39.51
C ASN A 692 20.36 -18.05 -39.84
N ILE A 693 21.10 -18.93 -40.52
CA ILE A 693 20.64 -20.28 -40.87
C ILE A 693 20.45 -21.22 -39.67
N LEU A 694 21.01 -20.88 -38.50
CA LEU A 694 20.92 -21.66 -37.26
C LEU A 694 19.76 -21.19 -36.36
N GLY A 695 19.18 -20.01 -36.62
CA GLY A 695 18.01 -19.52 -35.90
C GLY A 695 17.98 -18.00 -35.71
N SER A 696 17.07 -17.54 -34.84
CA SER A 696 17.02 -16.16 -34.36
C SER A 696 17.82 -16.01 -33.07
N GLY A 697 18.56 -14.91 -32.98
CA GLY A 697 19.29 -14.50 -31.80
C GLY A 697 18.43 -13.77 -30.75
N GLU A 698 19.11 -13.20 -29.76
CA GLU A 698 18.48 -12.38 -28.73
C GLU A 698 18.05 -11.00 -29.26
N PRO A 699 17.01 -10.37 -28.67
CA PRO A 699 16.65 -8.98 -28.98
C PRO A 699 17.73 -7.98 -28.53
N SER A 700 17.86 -6.89 -29.29
CA SER A 700 18.60 -5.71 -28.84
C SER A 700 18.03 -5.15 -27.54
N MET A 701 18.82 -4.33 -26.84
CA MET A 701 18.27 -3.38 -25.85
C MET A 701 17.12 -2.57 -26.48
N SER A 702 16.09 -2.28 -25.69
CA SER A 702 14.97 -1.46 -26.12
C SER A 702 15.43 -0.04 -26.49
N SER A 703 14.81 0.54 -27.52
CA SER A 703 14.94 1.97 -27.80
C SER A 703 14.40 2.80 -26.63
N HIS A 704 14.79 4.07 -26.56
CA HIS A 704 14.03 5.04 -25.78
C HIS A 704 12.58 5.11 -26.31
N THR A 705 11.65 5.45 -25.42
CA THR A 705 10.24 5.69 -25.78
C THR A 705 10.13 6.89 -26.73
N VAL A 706 9.53 6.70 -27.89
CA VAL A 706 9.25 7.77 -28.88
C VAL A 706 7.76 7.98 -29.04
N ARG A 707 7.34 9.25 -29.17
CA ARG A 707 5.94 9.60 -29.48
C ARG A 707 5.81 9.94 -30.96
N THR A 708 4.87 9.29 -31.65
CA THR A 708 4.51 9.64 -33.03
C THR A 708 3.91 11.05 -33.12
N GLN A 709 4.01 11.67 -34.29
CA GLN A 709 3.45 13.00 -34.51
C GLN A 709 1.92 12.98 -34.41
N GLN A 710 1.34 14.14 -34.07
CA GLN A 710 -0.12 14.32 -34.02
C GLN A 710 -0.69 14.42 -35.44
N ALA A 711 -1.83 13.77 -35.66
CA ALA A 711 -2.65 13.85 -36.87
C ALA A 711 -4.07 14.31 -36.49
N ALA A 712 -4.90 14.70 -37.47
CA ALA A 712 -6.34 14.94 -37.20
C ALA A 712 -7.06 13.61 -36.86
N PRO A 713 -8.18 13.63 -36.10
CA PRO A 713 -8.97 12.43 -35.83
C PRO A 713 -9.53 11.85 -37.14
N THR A 714 -9.28 10.57 -37.42
CA THR A 714 -9.66 9.93 -38.70
C THR A 714 -11.02 9.22 -38.66
N VAL A 715 -11.59 9.03 -37.47
CA VAL A 715 -12.84 8.31 -37.24
C VAL A 715 -13.86 9.23 -36.57
N ALA A 716 -15.14 9.08 -36.93
CA ALA A 716 -16.24 9.85 -36.33
C ALA A 716 -16.71 9.22 -34.99
N PRO A 717 -17.19 10.02 -34.02
CA PRO A 717 -17.78 9.49 -32.79
C PRO A 717 -19.01 8.62 -33.05
N SER A 718 -19.19 7.58 -32.24
CA SER A 718 -20.29 6.61 -32.33
C SER A 718 -21.38 6.85 -31.27
N GLY A 719 -22.46 6.07 -31.33
CA GLY A 719 -23.52 6.10 -30.31
C GLY A 719 -24.35 7.39 -30.25
N LEU A 720 -24.37 8.18 -31.35
CA LEU A 720 -25.09 9.45 -31.40
C LEU A 720 -26.61 9.24 -31.27
N GLY A 721 -27.20 9.89 -30.27
CA GLY A 721 -28.63 9.83 -29.95
C GLY A 721 -29.08 11.03 -29.12
N GLY A 722 -30.24 10.91 -28.46
CA GLY A 722 -30.81 12.00 -27.67
C GLY A 722 -32.34 11.94 -27.59
N GLY A 723 -32.91 12.73 -26.67
CA GLY A 723 -34.36 12.80 -26.43
C GLY A 723 -34.71 12.99 -24.94
N GLY A 724 -35.82 13.69 -24.69
CA GLY A 724 -36.26 14.07 -23.35
C GLY A 724 -35.48 15.26 -22.76
N GLY A 725 -35.75 15.55 -21.48
CA GLY A 725 -35.24 16.73 -20.75
C GLY A 725 -36.37 17.52 -20.11
N ASP A 726 -36.04 18.69 -19.56
CA ASP A 726 -37.04 19.62 -19.05
C ASP A 726 -37.72 20.39 -20.21
N ARG A 727 -38.79 21.13 -19.91
CA ARG A 727 -39.49 21.95 -20.89
C ARG A 727 -38.52 22.93 -21.55
N ASN A 728 -38.62 23.06 -22.88
CA ASN A 728 -37.74 23.89 -23.72
C ASN A 728 -36.29 23.38 -23.83
N GLU A 729 -36.04 22.07 -23.65
CA GLU A 729 -34.72 21.47 -23.83
C GLU A 729 -34.65 20.42 -24.96
N LEU A 730 -33.42 20.23 -25.45
CA LEU A 730 -33.00 19.16 -26.33
C LEU A 730 -31.70 18.55 -25.78
N ILE A 731 -31.76 17.29 -25.34
CA ILE A 731 -30.58 16.52 -24.90
C ILE A 731 -30.03 15.73 -26.09
N ILE A 732 -28.72 15.84 -26.34
CA ILE A 732 -27.99 15.08 -27.37
C ILE A 732 -26.87 14.30 -26.69
N THR A 733 -26.68 13.03 -27.04
CA THR A 733 -25.71 12.11 -26.41
C THR A 733 -24.87 11.35 -27.44
N TRP A 734 -23.67 10.92 -27.06
CA TRP A 734 -22.76 10.12 -27.88
C TRP A 734 -21.79 9.30 -27.03
N THR A 735 -21.10 8.32 -27.62
CA THR A 735 -20.05 7.54 -26.96
C THR A 735 -18.71 8.28 -26.99
N PRO A 736 -18.01 8.49 -25.84
CA PRO A 736 -16.67 9.07 -25.83
C PRO A 736 -15.67 8.25 -26.66
N MET A 737 -14.80 8.92 -27.42
CA MET A 737 -13.80 8.27 -28.27
C MET A 737 -12.60 7.76 -27.46
N ALA A 738 -12.26 6.49 -27.66
CA ALA A 738 -11.05 5.87 -27.10
C ALA A 738 -9.77 6.56 -27.59
N ARG A 739 -8.74 6.56 -26.73
CA ARG A 739 -7.47 7.29 -26.90
C ARG A 739 -6.77 7.03 -28.24
N GLU A 740 -6.89 5.81 -28.75
CA GLU A 740 -6.29 5.37 -30.02
C GLU A 740 -6.87 6.04 -31.28
N TYR A 741 -8.04 6.69 -31.19
CA TYR A 741 -8.66 7.44 -32.29
C TYR A 741 -8.56 8.98 -32.11
N GLN A 742 -7.99 9.45 -31.00
CA GLN A 742 -7.91 10.89 -30.69
C GLN A 742 -6.79 11.60 -31.48
N ASN A 743 -5.75 10.86 -31.88
CA ASN A 743 -4.66 11.25 -32.79
C ASN A 743 -3.83 12.50 -32.42
N GLY A 744 -4.11 13.20 -31.31
CA GLY A 744 -3.45 14.45 -30.97
C GLY A 744 -3.93 15.08 -29.66
N ASP A 745 -3.34 16.23 -29.33
CA ASP A 745 -3.63 17.00 -28.12
C ASP A 745 -4.72 18.06 -28.36
N GLY A 746 -5.37 18.53 -27.29
CA GLY A 746 -6.52 19.44 -27.34
C GLY A 746 -7.75 18.80 -28.00
N PHE A 747 -7.96 17.51 -27.74
CA PHE A 747 -9.08 16.74 -28.29
C PHE A 747 -10.44 17.20 -27.76
N GLY A 748 -11.45 17.22 -28.62
CA GLY A 748 -12.84 17.48 -28.26
C GLY A 748 -13.82 17.12 -29.39
N TYR A 749 -15.06 17.56 -29.26
CA TYR A 749 -16.13 17.29 -30.23
C TYR A 749 -16.73 18.58 -30.80
N ILE A 750 -17.11 18.54 -32.08
CA ILE A 750 -17.95 19.55 -32.74
C ILE A 750 -19.30 18.88 -33.01
N LEU A 751 -20.32 19.35 -32.31
CA LEU A 751 -21.70 18.92 -32.48
C LEU A 751 -22.41 19.89 -33.41
N ALA A 752 -23.13 19.38 -34.40
CA ALA A 752 -23.99 20.19 -35.26
C ALA A 752 -25.41 19.65 -35.22
N PHE A 753 -26.38 20.52 -34.95
CA PHE A 753 -27.80 20.16 -34.87
C PHE A 753 -28.71 21.19 -35.52
N ARG A 754 -29.88 20.74 -36.01
CA ARG A 754 -30.91 21.61 -36.59
C ARG A 754 -32.30 21.03 -36.43
N LYS A 755 -33.32 21.90 -36.40
CA LYS A 755 -34.71 21.46 -36.53
C LYS A 755 -34.87 20.78 -37.89
N ARG A 756 -35.58 19.66 -37.94
CA ARG A 756 -35.73 18.89 -39.19
C ARG A 756 -36.32 19.77 -40.30
N ASN A 757 -35.80 19.61 -41.51
CA ASN A 757 -36.14 20.40 -42.70
C ASN A 757 -35.77 21.90 -42.67
N THR A 758 -34.96 22.40 -41.72
CA THR A 758 -34.41 23.77 -41.80
C THR A 758 -33.05 23.79 -42.52
N PRO A 759 -32.67 24.88 -43.20
CA PRO A 759 -31.39 24.94 -43.92
C PRO A 759 -30.18 25.11 -42.99
N THR A 760 -30.34 25.83 -41.88
CA THR A 760 -29.26 26.24 -40.97
C THR A 760 -28.95 25.19 -39.91
N TRP A 761 -27.65 24.94 -39.66
CA TRP A 761 -27.14 24.14 -38.55
C TRP A 761 -26.64 25.05 -37.43
N VAL A 762 -27.05 24.78 -36.20
CA VAL A 762 -26.38 25.28 -34.98
C VAL A 762 -25.15 24.40 -34.76
N VAL A 763 -24.00 25.00 -34.40
CA VAL A 763 -22.72 24.30 -34.26
C VAL A 763 -22.07 24.67 -32.94
N GLU A 764 -21.78 23.66 -32.13
CA GLU A 764 -21.31 23.77 -30.76
C GLU A 764 -19.99 23.00 -30.57
N ARG A 765 -19.07 23.57 -29.79
CA ARG A 765 -17.76 22.97 -29.49
C ARG A 765 -17.69 22.50 -28.05
N VAL A 766 -17.49 21.19 -27.88
CA VAL A 766 -17.37 20.52 -26.57
C VAL A 766 -15.90 20.16 -26.36
N SER A 767 -15.24 20.86 -25.44
CA SER A 767 -13.78 20.74 -25.21
C SER A 767 -13.38 19.68 -24.19
N ASN A 768 -14.35 18.99 -23.56
CA ASN A 768 -14.07 17.88 -22.64
C ASN A 768 -14.07 16.55 -23.42
N VAL A 769 -12.95 15.84 -23.36
CA VAL A 769 -12.73 14.53 -24.01
C VAL A 769 -13.70 13.44 -23.52
N GLU A 770 -14.09 13.48 -22.25
CA GLU A 770 -14.99 12.50 -21.62
C GLU A 770 -16.48 12.84 -21.78
N SER A 771 -16.81 14.02 -22.33
CA SER A 771 -18.20 14.40 -22.54
C SER A 771 -18.91 13.41 -23.47
N SER A 772 -20.08 12.95 -23.01
CA SER A 772 -21.01 12.04 -23.70
C SER A 772 -22.40 12.66 -23.88
N ARG A 773 -22.60 13.92 -23.47
CA ARG A 773 -23.88 14.63 -23.42
C ARG A 773 -23.70 16.13 -23.65
N TYR A 774 -24.64 16.72 -24.38
CA TYR A 774 -24.87 18.16 -24.52
C TYR A 774 -26.35 18.46 -24.29
N VAL A 775 -26.66 19.63 -23.73
CA VAL A 775 -28.04 20.09 -23.48
C VAL A 775 -28.22 21.46 -24.13
N TYR A 776 -29.19 21.57 -25.02
CA TYR A 776 -29.57 22.82 -25.68
C TYR A 776 -30.92 23.29 -25.13
N SER A 777 -30.92 24.41 -24.40
CA SER A 777 -32.12 24.97 -23.78
C SER A 777 -32.49 26.29 -24.47
N ASN A 778 -33.70 26.37 -25.03
CA ASN A 778 -34.18 27.55 -25.77
C ASN A 778 -35.71 27.67 -25.68
N GLN A 779 -36.19 28.81 -25.16
CA GLN A 779 -37.61 29.10 -24.93
C GLN A 779 -38.52 29.03 -26.17
N SER A 780 -37.96 29.02 -27.39
CA SER A 780 -38.70 28.85 -28.65
C SER A 780 -38.77 27.40 -29.16
N LEU A 781 -38.26 26.43 -28.40
CA LEU A 781 -38.34 25.01 -28.76
C LEU A 781 -39.77 24.49 -28.64
N SER A 782 -40.37 24.13 -29.77
CA SER A 782 -41.64 23.40 -29.80
C SER A 782 -41.48 22.05 -29.08
N PRO A 783 -42.47 21.58 -28.30
CA PRO A 783 -42.46 20.25 -27.70
C PRO A 783 -42.36 19.14 -28.75
N TYR A 784 -41.69 18.04 -28.39
CA TYR A 784 -41.52 16.82 -29.19
C TYR A 784 -41.16 17.07 -30.68
N CYS A 785 -40.32 18.07 -30.91
CA CYS A 785 -39.97 18.53 -32.24
C CYS A 785 -38.75 17.78 -32.77
N PRO A 786 -38.76 17.25 -34.00
CA PRO A 786 -37.64 16.48 -34.54
C PRO A 786 -36.43 17.38 -34.89
N PHE A 787 -35.25 16.95 -34.47
CA PHE A 787 -33.95 17.53 -34.77
C PHE A 787 -33.03 16.52 -35.46
N GLU A 788 -32.33 16.98 -36.48
CA GLU A 788 -31.23 16.25 -37.13
C GLU A 788 -29.93 16.63 -36.43
N VAL A 789 -29.15 15.65 -36.00
CA VAL A 789 -27.89 15.84 -35.27
C VAL A 789 -26.75 15.06 -35.92
N LYS A 790 -25.55 15.64 -35.95
CA LYS A 790 -24.31 14.98 -36.39
C LYS A 790 -23.14 15.49 -35.56
N ILE A 791 -22.15 14.64 -35.30
CA ILE A 791 -21.00 14.98 -34.46
C ILE A 791 -19.69 14.60 -35.16
N LYS A 792 -18.62 15.37 -34.93
CA LYS A 792 -17.25 14.99 -35.32
C LYS A 792 -16.29 15.26 -34.18
N ALA A 793 -15.16 14.57 -34.16
CA ALA A 793 -14.06 14.91 -33.28
C ALA A 793 -13.17 16.02 -33.88
N TYR A 794 -12.42 16.71 -33.03
CA TYR A 794 -11.32 17.59 -33.44
C TYR A 794 -10.17 17.47 -32.45
N ASN A 795 -8.98 17.91 -32.87
CA ASN A 795 -7.84 18.16 -32.00
C ASN A 795 -7.05 19.37 -32.55
N ARG A 796 -5.86 19.68 -31.99
CA ARG A 796 -5.02 20.82 -32.44
C ARG A 796 -4.52 20.72 -33.88
N LYS A 797 -4.56 19.55 -34.53
CA LYS A 797 -4.14 19.35 -35.93
C LYS A 797 -5.28 19.53 -36.92
N GLY A 798 -6.52 19.27 -36.53
CA GLY A 798 -7.67 19.44 -37.41
C GLY A 798 -8.95 18.80 -36.90
N GLU A 799 -9.97 18.84 -37.75
CA GLU A 799 -11.30 18.29 -37.50
C GLU A 799 -11.48 16.99 -38.30
N GLY A 800 -12.04 15.96 -37.67
CA GLY A 800 -12.31 14.67 -38.29
C GLY A 800 -13.61 14.62 -39.11
N PRO A 801 -13.98 13.43 -39.62
CA PRO A 801 -15.24 13.25 -40.34
C PRO A 801 -16.45 13.39 -39.40
N PHE A 802 -17.58 13.86 -39.96
CA PHE A 802 -18.87 13.79 -39.28
C PHE A 802 -19.41 12.36 -39.24
N SER A 803 -20.10 12.04 -38.15
CA SER A 803 -20.96 10.87 -38.00
C SER A 803 -22.07 10.87 -39.05
N GLN A 804 -22.76 9.73 -39.17
CA GLN A 804 -24.08 9.71 -39.77
C GLN A 804 -25.04 10.63 -38.98
N ILE A 805 -26.07 11.14 -39.67
CA ILE A 805 -27.09 12.00 -39.04
C ILE A 805 -28.03 11.11 -38.22
N ALA A 806 -28.19 11.40 -36.94
CA ALA A 806 -29.23 10.81 -36.10
C ALA A 806 -30.45 11.75 -36.00
N LEU A 807 -31.62 11.17 -35.74
CA LEU A 807 -32.86 11.89 -35.50
C LEU A 807 -33.22 11.82 -34.01
N VAL A 808 -33.35 12.98 -33.37
CA VAL A 808 -33.69 13.12 -31.95
C VAL A 808 -34.89 14.07 -31.80
N HIS A 809 -35.50 14.14 -30.62
CA HIS A 809 -36.66 15.02 -30.37
C HIS A 809 -36.40 15.89 -29.14
N SER A 810 -36.91 17.14 -29.14
CA SER A 810 -36.99 17.96 -27.92
C SER A 810 -37.95 17.33 -26.89
N ALA A 811 -37.91 17.82 -25.65
CA ALA A 811 -38.77 17.33 -24.57
C ALA A 811 -40.27 17.32 -24.92
N GLU A 812 -41.01 16.33 -24.38
CA GLU A 812 -42.47 16.28 -24.47
C GLU A 812 -43.09 17.35 -23.53
N GLU A 813 -44.28 17.87 -23.87
CA GLU A 813 -45.10 18.73 -23.00
C GLU A 813 -46.51 18.13 -22.88
N GLU A 814 -47.29 18.47 -21.86
CA GLU A 814 -48.63 17.89 -21.67
C GLU A 814 -49.52 18.05 -22.93
N PRO A 815 -50.38 17.07 -23.27
CA PRO A 815 -51.31 17.16 -24.38
C PRO A 815 -52.23 18.39 -24.27
N THR A 816 -52.47 19.10 -25.37
CA THR A 816 -53.23 20.37 -25.34
C THR A 816 -54.72 20.24 -25.64
N VAL A 817 -55.17 19.07 -26.12
CA VAL A 817 -56.56 18.83 -26.53
C VAL A 817 -57.18 17.70 -25.70
N ALA A 818 -58.37 17.98 -25.18
CA ALA A 818 -59.15 17.02 -24.42
C ALA A 818 -59.87 16.02 -25.36
N PRO A 819 -60.06 14.75 -24.93
CA PRO A 819 -60.95 13.81 -25.60
C PRO A 819 -62.37 14.36 -25.77
N LEU A 820 -62.99 14.11 -26.94
CA LEU A 820 -64.33 14.59 -27.29
C LEU A 820 -65.33 13.44 -27.44
N ARG A 821 -66.61 13.78 -27.64
CA ARG A 821 -67.76 12.85 -27.75
C ARG A 821 -67.78 11.76 -26.66
N ILE A 822 -67.42 12.15 -25.42
CA ILE A 822 -67.49 11.26 -24.26
C ILE A 822 -68.93 10.77 -24.04
N ASN A 823 -69.09 9.46 -23.96
CA ASN A 823 -70.35 8.80 -23.60
C ASN A 823 -70.10 7.83 -22.45
N ALA A 824 -70.90 7.96 -21.38
CA ALA A 824 -70.83 7.11 -20.19
C ALA A 824 -72.18 6.41 -20.01
N THR A 825 -72.19 5.08 -20.10
CA THR A 825 -73.41 4.26 -20.04
C THR A 825 -73.36 3.34 -18.82
N ALA A 826 -74.48 3.20 -18.11
CA ALA A 826 -74.56 2.30 -16.96
C ALA A 826 -74.69 0.86 -17.46
N LEU A 827 -73.72 0.01 -17.15
CA LEU A 827 -73.78 -1.42 -17.45
C LEU A 827 -74.65 -2.13 -16.41
N THR A 828 -74.41 -1.85 -15.12
CA THR A 828 -75.12 -2.46 -13.98
C THR A 828 -75.45 -1.39 -12.94
N ALA A 829 -75.85 -1.81 -11.74
CA ALA A 829 -75.93 -0.93 -10.57
C ALA A 829 -74.56 -0.50 -10.03
N PHE A 830 -73.49 -1.21 -10.37
CA PHE A 830 -72.14 -1.03 -9.81
C PHE A 830 -71.07 -0.71 -10.86
N GLU A 831 -71.43 -0.67 -12.14
CA GLU A 831 -70.48 -0.48 -13.25
C GLU A 831 -71.00 0.50 -14.32
N MET A 832 -70.08 1.25 -14.90
CA MET A 832 -70.28 2.03 -16.12
C MET A 832 -69.25 1.63 -17.20
N GLN A 833 -69.62 1.83 -18.46
CA GLN A 833 -68.68 1.89 -19.57
C GLN A 833 -68.51 3.34 -20.00
N VAL A 834 -67.27 3.77 -20.21
CA VAL A 834 -66.91 5.10 -20.70
C VAL A 834 -66.28 4.92 -22.07
N SER A 835 -66.65 5.77 -23.02
CA SER A 835 -66.14 5.78 -24.40
C SER A 835 -65.91 7.22 -24.87
N TRP A 836 -64.91 7.45 -25.72
CA TRP A 836 -64.51 8.77 -26.19
C TRP A 836 -63.89 8.71 -27.60
N ASP A 837 -63.65 9.88 -28.20
CA ASP A 837 -62.87 10.02 -29.44
C ASP A 837 -61.36 9.95 -29.19
N PRO A 838 -60.57 9.36 -30.10
CA PRO A 838 -59.12 9.40 -30.02
C PRO A 838 -58.59 10.84 -30.16
N VAL A 839 -57.64 11.22 -29.30
CA VAL A 839 -56.92 12.50 -29.44
C VAL A 839 -55.89 12.37 -30.57
N GLN A 840 -55.87 13.35 -31.48
CA GLN A 840 -54.95 13.35 -32.62
C GLN A 840 -53.49 13.52 -32.15
N HIS A 841 -52.57 12.75 -32.75
CA HIS A 841 -51.16 12.74 -32.38
C HIS A 841 -50.47 14.12 -32.42
N LEU A 842 -50.89 15.02 -33.32
CA LEU A 842 -50.32 16.38 -33.41
C LEU A 842 -50.64 17.25 -32.18
N SER A 843 -51.76 16.99 -31.51
CA SER A 843 -52.19 17.72 -30.30
C SER A 843 -51.62 17.13 -29.00
N ALA A 844 -50.84 16.05 -29.11
CA ALA A 844 -50.31 15.31 -27.97
C ALA A 844 -49.00 15.88 -27.42
N ASN A 845 -48.34 16.81 -28.13
CA ASN A 845 -47.05 17.43 -27.73
C ASN A 845 -45.95 16.41 -27.33
N GLY A 846 -46.06 15.16 -27.83
CA GLY A 846 -45.36 14.00 -27.30
C GLY A 846 -45.98 12.69 -27.76
N ILE A 847 -45.53 11.56 -27.20
CA ILE A 847 -46.07 10.23 -27.50
C ILE A 847 -47.18 9.91 -26.50
N LEU A 848 -48.43 9.87 -26.95
CA LEU A 848 -49.56 9.44 -26.12
C LEU A 848 -49.30 8.03 -25.55
N ARG A 849 -49.47 7.90 -24.24
CA ARG A 849 -49.32 6.65 -23.48
C ARG A 849 -50.65 6.01 -23.12
N GLY A 850 -51.70 6.83 -23.01
CA GLY A 850 -53.09 6.38 -22.83
C GLY A 850 -53.99 7.52 -22.36
N TYR A 851 -55.05 7.16 -21.64
CA TYR A 851 -56.04 8.08 -21.09
C TYR A 851 -56.21 7.90 -19.58
N GLU A 852 -56.47 8.99 -18.86
CA GLU A 852 -56.90 9.01 -17.46
C GLU A 852 -58.39 9.33 -17.40
N ILE A 853 -59.18 8.54 -16.67
CA ILE A 853 -60.61 8.70 -16.46
C ILE A 853 -60.79 9.17 -15.03
N ARG A 854 -61.52 10.27 -14.83
CA ARG A 854 -61.88 10.81 -13.51
C ARG A 854 -63.38 10.73 -13.31
N TYR A 855 -63.83 10.21 -12.16
CA TYR A 855 -65.26 10.10 -11.85
C TYR A 855 -65.57 10.42 -10.39
N TRP A 856 -66.73 11.03 -10.13
CA TRP A 856 -67.20 11.44 -8.80
C TRP A 856 -68.73 11.51 -8.75
N ARG A 857 -69.33 11.49 -7.55
CA ARG A 857 -70.79 11.56 -7.41
C ARG A 857 -71.30 12.98 -7.68
N GLN A 858 -72.54 13.14 -8.15
CA GLN A 858 -73.10 14.44 -8.55
C GLN A 858 -72.99 15.56 -7.49
N HIS A 859 -73.02 15.21 -6.21
CA HIS A 859 -72.95 16.16 -5.09
C HIS A 859 -71.52 16.40 -4.58
N GLU A 860 -70.51 15.77 -5.16
CA GLU A 860 -69.10 15.93 -4.80
C GLU A 860 -68.40 16.95 -5.70
N ARG A 861 -67.27 17.48 -5.22
CA ARG A 861 -66.39 18.31 -6.02
C ARG A 861 -65.48 17.42 -6.88
N GLU A 862 -65.18 17.87 -8.09
CA GLU A 862 -64.27 17.20 -9.03
C GLU A 862 -62.85 16.98 -8.47
N ALA A 863 -62.43 17.78 -7.49
CA ALA A 863 -61.17 17.57 -6.76
C ALA A 863 -61.14 16.26 -5.95
N ALA A 864 -62.31 15.68 -5.63
CA ALA A 864 -62.45 14.39 -4.95
C ALA A 864 -62.72 13.23 -5.92
N ALA A 865 -62.42 13.40 -7.21
CA ALA A 865 -62.63 12.37 -8.21
C ALA A 865 -61.61 11.22 -8.12
N ASP A 866 -62.15 10.00 -8.08
CA ASP A 866 -61.41 8.75 -8.27
C ASP A 866 -60.82 8.70 -9.69
N ARG A 867 -59.70 7.99 -9.87
CA ARG A 867 -58.93 7.99 -11.13
C ARG A 867 -58.58 6.59 -11.60
N VAL A 868 -58.75 6.34 -12.90
CA VAL A 868 -58.35 5.09 -13.59
C VAL A 868 -57.55 5.45 -14.83
N ARG A 869 -56.40 4.81 -15.07
CA ARG A 869 -55.62 5.00 -16.31
C ARG A 869 -55.74 3.79 -17.23
N THR A 870 -55.88 4.04 -18.53
CA THR A 870 -55.73 3.02 -19.57
C THR A 870 -54.25 2.85 -19.93
N ALA A 871 -53.87 1.64 -20.31
CA ALA A 871 -52.60 1.36 -20.96
C ALA A 871 -52.83 1.31 -22.47
N GLY A 872 -52.17 2.18 -23.23
CA GLY A 872 -52.36 2.27 -24.68
C GLY A 872 -53.56 3.13 -25.10
N LEU A 873 -53.77 3.17 -26.42
CA LEU A 873 -54.63 4.16 -27.09
C LEU A 873 -56.10 3.72 -27.27
N GLU A 874 -56.54 2.70 -26.53
CA GLU A 874 -57.94 2.28 -26.51
C GLU A 874 -58.85 3.44 -26.04
N THR A 875 -59.97 3.64 -26.73
CA THR A 875 -60.88 4.76 -26.49
C THR A 875 -62.17 4.36 -25.75
N THR A 876 -62.15 3.20 -25.09
CA THR A 876 -63.23 2.71 -24.24
C THR A 876 -62.66 2.02 -23.00
N ALA A 877 -63.31 2.17 -21.85
CA ALA A 877 -62.94 1.47 -20.62
C ALA A 877 -64.16 1.20 -19.73
N ARG A 878 -64.02 0.24 -18.81
CA ARG A 878 -65.04 -0.06 -17.79
C ARG A 878 -64.57 0.44 -16.42
N VAL A 879 -65.49 1.02 -15.66
CA VAL A 879 -65.26 1.49 -14.29
C VAL A 879 -66.28 0.78 -13.38
N ALA A 880 -65.77 0.06 -12.39
CA ALA A 880 -66.55 -0.78 -11.46
C ALA A 880 -66.47 -0.25 -10.02
N GLY A 881 -67.24 -0.85 -9.11
CA GLY A 881 -67.29 -0.45 -7.69
C GLY A 881 -68.14 0.79 -7.40
N LEU A 882 -69.03 1.17 -8.33
CA LEU A 882 -69.91 2.33 -8.20
C LEU A 882 -71.08 2.06 -7.25
N ARG A 883 -71.71 3.13 -6.75
CA ARG A 883 -72.93 3.02 -5.92
C ARG A 883 -74.19 2.88 -6.80
N PRO A 884 -75.14 1.99 -6.46
CA PRO A 884 -76.43 1.87 -7.14
C PRO A 884 -77.27 3.15 -7.16
N SER A 885 -78.13 3.30 -8.17
CA SER A 885 -79.04 4.45 -8.37
C SER A 885 -78.40 5.84 -8.27
N THR A 886 -77.08 5.94 -8.37
CA THR A 886 -76.31 7.14 -8.06
C THR A 886 -75.88 7.81 -9.35
N ARG A 887 -76.07 9.14 -9.45
CA ARG A 887 -75.56 9.91 -10.58
C ARG A 887 -74.08 10.26 -10.37
N TYR A 888 -73.27 9.90 -11.34
CA TYR A 888 -71.85 10.20 -11.44
C TYR A 888 -71.59 11.22 -12.55
N HIS A 889 -70.59 12.08 -12.32
CA HIS A 889 -69.91 12.83 -13.37
C HIS A 889 -68.65 12.08 -13.78
N VAL A 890 -68.29 12.16 -15.06
CA VAL A 890 -67.12 11.51 -15.64
C VAL A 890 -66.41 12.47 -16.60
N THR A 891 -65.09 12.53 -16.53
CA THR A 891 -64.23 13.19 -17.53
C THR A 891 -63.07 12.26 -17.93
N VAL A 892 -62.53 12.46 -19.12
CA VAL A 892 -61.36 11.73 -19.64
C VAL A 892 -60.30 12.73 -20.07
N LEU A 893 -59.02 12.41 -19.82
CA LEU A 893 -57.84 13.22 -20.14
C LEU A 893 -56.85 12.35 -20.91
N ALA A 894 -56.21 12.87 -21.95
CA ALA A 894 -55.10 12.16 -22.61
C ALA A 894 -53.80 12.38 -21.82
N TYR A 895 -52.87 11.41 -21.80
CA TYR A 895 -51.56 11.57 -21.15
C TYR A 895 -50.39 11.04 -21.98
N ASN A 896 -49.23 11.66 -21.80
CA ASN A 896 -47.94 11.30 -22.42
C ASN A 896 -46.85 11.16 -21.33
N SER A 897 -45.55 11.29 -21.64
CA SER A 897 -44.51 11.22 -20.59
C SER A 897 -44.36 12.50 -19.77
N ALA A 898 -44.88 13.64 -20.23
CA ALA A 898 -44.81 14.91 -19.53
C ALA A 898 -45.94 15.09 -18.50
N GLY A 899 -47.15 14.58 -18.79
CA GLY A 899 -48.26 14.65 -17.85
C GLY A 899 -49.64 14.42 -18.49
N THR A 900 -50.68 14.97 -17.86
CA THR A 900 -52.09 14.81 -18.28
C THR A 900 -52.60 16.10 -18.91
N GLY A 901 -53.13 16.02 -20.12
CA GLY A 901 -53.76 17.14 -20.80
C GLY A 901 -55.11 17.58 -20.18
N PRO A 902 -55.83 18.51 -20.82
CA PRO A 902 -57.10 19.01 -20.29
C PRO A 902 -58.20 17.94 -20.28
N ALA A 903 -59.16 18.13 -19.38
CA ALA A 903 -60.29 17.23 -19.21
C ALA A 903 -61.37 17.42 -20.28
N SER A 904 -61.97 16.31 -20.70
CA SER A 904 -63.15 16.31 -21.59
C SER A 904 -64.31 17.10 -20.97
N PRO A 905 -65.33 17.48 -21.78
CA PRO A 905 -66.65 17.82 -21.25
C PRO A 905 -67.14 16.75 -20.26
N LYS A 906 -67.95 17.15 -19.28
CA LYS A 906 -68.48 16.23 -18.26
C LYS A 906 -69.60 15.38 -18.85
N SER A 907 -69.40 14.07 -18.90
CA SER A 907 -70.49 13.12 -19.11
C SER A 907 -71.20 12.83 -17.78
N THR A 908 -72.48 12.50 -17.84
CA THR A 908 -73.27 12.09 -16.66
C THR A 908 -73.90 10.74 -16.90
N VAL A 909 -73.71 9.84 -15.94
CA VAL A 909 -74.34 8.52 -15.92
C VAL A 909 -75.02 8.31 -14.58
N THR A 910 -76.26 7.85 -14.58
CA THR A 910 -76.91 7.31 -13.38
C THR A 910 -76.78 5.80 -13.44
N THR A 911 -76.10 5.20 -12.46
CA THR A 911 -76.03 3.74 -12.34
C THR A 911 -77.42 3.14 -12.21
N ARG A 912 -77.60 1.89 -12.65
CA ARG A 912 -78.92 1.26 -12.64
C ARG A 912 -79.41 1.06 -11.20
N ARG A 913 -80.73 0.86 -11.04
CA ARG A 913 -81.30 0.47 -9.74
C ARG A 913 -80.64 -0.83 -9.26
N PRO A 914 -80.34 -0.98 -7.96
CA PRO A 914 -79.79 -2.24 -7.45
C PRO A 914 -80.74 -3.40 -7.78
N PRO A 915 -80.22 -4.59 -8.10
CA PRO A 915 -81.06 -5.77 -8.20
C PRO A 915 -81.69 -6.09 -6.84
N PRO A 916 -82.80 -6.87 -6.78
CA PRO A 916 -83.51 -7.08 -5.54
C PRO A 916 -82.62 -7.65 -4.43
N ASN A 917 -82.62 -6.98 -3.28
CA ASN A 917 -81.79 -7.36 -2.13
C ASN A 917 -82.47 -8.40 -1.23
N ARG A 918 -83.60 -8.95 -1.69
CA ARG A 918 -84.28 -10.09 -1.05
C ARG A 918 -84.10 -11.34 -1.91
N PRO A 919 -83.70 -12.46 -1.29
CA PRO A 919 -83.66 -13.74 -1.99
C PRO A 919 -85.09 -14.23 -2.30
N PRO A 920 -85.26 -15.20 -3.21
CA PRO A 920 -86.51 -15.95 -3.34
C PRO A 920 -87.07 -16.41 -1.99
N GLY A 921 -88.36 -16.20 -1.78
CA GLY A 921 -89.09 -16.62 -0.57
C GLY A 921 -89.89 -17.89 -0.80
N ASN A 922 -90.38 -18.51 0.27
CA ASN A 922 -91.14 -19.77 0.23
C ASN A 922 -90.50 -20.80 -0.72
N VAL A 923 -89.21 -21.05 -0.54
CA VAL A 923 -88.48 -22.04 -1.34
C VAL A 923 -88.79 -23.40 -0.76
N PHE A 924 -89.62 -24.17 -1.46
CA PHE A 924 -89.96 -25.55 -1.10
C PHE A 924 -89.69 -26.47 -2.28
N TRP A 925 -89.44 -27.73 -1.97
CA TRP A 925 -89.08 -28.71 -2.98
C TRP A 925 -89.81 -30.02 -2.75
N LYS A 926 -89.96 -30.80 -3.83
CA LYS A 926 -90.49 -32.17 -3.78
C LYS A 926 -89.66 -33.09 -4.64
N THR A 927 -89.50 -34.33 -4.20
CA THR A 927 -88.77 -35.38 -4.90
C THR A 927 -89.72 -36.46 -5.41
N ASP A 928 -89.42 -37.05 -6.57
CA ASP A 928 -90.04 -38.29 -7.07
C ASP A 928 -89.12 -39.52 -6.90
N GLY A 929 -88.02 -39.36 -6.17
CA GLY A 929 -86.97 -40.36 -5.97
C GLY A 929 -85.84 -40.31 -7.01
N SER A 930 -86.00 -39.62 -8.14
CA SER A 930 -84.94 -39.43 -9.15
C SER A 930 -84.70 -37.97 -9.53
N TRP A 931 -85.71 -37.10 -9.34
CA TRP A 931 -85.65 -35.66 -9.63
C TRP A 931 -86.24 -34.88 -8.46
N VAL A 932 -85.64 -33.73 -8.18
CA VAL A 932 -86.24 -32.68 -7.36
C VAL A 932 -86.90 -31.64 -8.26
N THR A 933 -88.13 -31.23 -7.92
CA THR A 933 -88.70 -29.96 -8.39
C THR A 933 -88.67 -28.96 -7.24
N VAL A 934 -87.81 -27.94 -7.36
CA VAL A 934 -87.75 -26.80 -6.44
C VAL A 934 -88.66 -25.70 -6.96
N ARG A 935 -89.46 -25.10 -6.08
CA ARG A 935 -90.36 -23.98 -6.35
C ARG A 935 -90.09 -22.85 -5.37
N TRP A 936 -90.31 -21.63 -5.80
CA TRP A 936 -90.17 -20.44 -4.98
C TRP A 936 -91.26 -19.42 -5.33
N ASP A 937 -91.47 -18.45 -4.44
CA ASP A 937 -92.31 -17.30 -4.73
C ASP A 937 -91.59 -16.28 -5.60
N HIS A 938 -92.34 -15.62 -6.48
CA HIS A 938 -91.81 -14.55 -7.31
C HIS A 938 -91.36 -13.36 -6.44
N VAL A 939 -90.05 -13.12 -6.39
CA VAL A 939 -89.46 -11.92 -5.79
C VAL A 939 -90.09 -10.67 -6.40
N LYS A 940 -90.85 -9.93 -5.60
CA LYS A 940 -91.38 -8.60 -5.97
C LYS A 940 -90.30 -7.57 -5.68
N ALA A 941 -89.79 -6.93 -6.73
CA ALA A 941 -88.90 -5.78 -6.62
C ALA A 941 -89.62 -4.62 -5.93
N LEU A 942 -88.97 -3.98 -4.97
CA LEU A 942 -89.40 -2.69 -4.40
C LEU A 942 -89.26 -1.57 -5.43
N GLY A 943 -89.91 -0.42 -5.18
CA GLY A 943 -89.84 0.74 -6.06
C GLY A 943 -88.42 1.28 -6.31
N ASN A 944 -87.47 1.02 -5.39
CA ASN A 944 -86.06 1.38 -5.51
C ASN A 944 -85.16 0.29 -6.14
N GLU A 945 -85.68 -0.90 -6.42
CA GLU A 945 -84.94 -2.04 -6.99
C GLU A 945 -85.20 -2.18 -8.51
N SER A 946 -84.31 -2.84 -9.25
CA SER A 946 -84.53 -3.14 -10.66
C SER A 946 -85.56 -4.27 -10.82
N ALA A 947 -86.41 -4.19 -11.85
CA ALA A 947 -87.35 -5.25 -12.15
C ALA A 947 -86.64 -6.60 -12.37
N VAL A 948 -87.20 -7.67 -11.79
CA VAL A 948 -86.75 -9.05 -12.03
C VAL A 948 -87.00 -9.39 -13.49
N LEU A 949 -85.94 -9.65 -14.24
CA LEU A 949 -86.00 -10.11 -15.63
C LEU A 949 -86.04 -11.64 -15.70
N GLY A 950 -85.48 -12.33 -14.70
CA GLY A 950 -85.58 -13.77 -14.54
C GLY A 950 -84.87 -14.24 -13.28
N TYR A 951 -84.63 -15.55 -13.20
CA TYR A 951 -83.84 -16.16 -12.13
C TYR A 951 -82.60 -16.82 -12.71
N LYS A 952 -81.55 -16.94 -11.90
CA LYS A 952 -80.42 -17.82 -12.17
C LYS A 952 -80.36 -18.84 -11.05
N HIS A 953 -80.02 -20.07 -11.37
CA HIS A 953 -79.75 -21.09 -10.37
C HIS A 953 -78.37 -21.71 -10.59
N GLU A 954 -77.70 -22.08 -9.52
CA GLU A 954 -76.40 -22.74 -9.54
C GLU A 954 -76.44 -23.95 -8.59
N GLY A 955 -76.03 -25.10 -9.13
CA GLY A 955 -75.74 -26.30 -8.36
C GLY A 955 -74.31 -26.75 -8.67
N GLN A 956 -73.98 -28.02 -8.44
CA GLN A 956 -72.61 -28.57 -8.63
C GLN A 956 -72.02 -28.46 -10.05
N SER A 957 -72.73 -27.89 -11.04
CA SER A 957 -72.23 -27.69 -12.40
C SER A 957 -72.87 -26.48 -13.10
N ALA A 958 -72.31 -25.30 -12.81
CA ALA A 958 -72.50 -24.00 -13.47
C ALA A 958 -73.87 -23.30 -13.35
N LEU A 959 -73.80 -21.97 -13.23
CA LEU A 959 -74.89 -21.00 -13.28
C LEU A 959 -75.74 -21.13 -14.57
N LYS A 960 -77.04 -21.42 -14.41
CA LYS A 960 -78.02 -21.47 -15.50
C LYS A 960 -79.07 -20.37 -15.36
N VAL A 961 -79.37 -19.69 -16.46
CA VAL A 961 -80.37 -18.61 -16.52
C VAL A 961 -81.74 -19.20 -16.89
N LEU A 962 -82.77 -18.83 -16.13
CA LEU A 962 -84.17 -19.20 -16.34
C LEU A 962 -84.95 -18.03 -16.94
N ASP A 963 -85.89 -18.36 -17.83
CA ASP A 963 -86.77 -17.39 -18.49
C ASP A 963 -87.65 -16.62 -17.51
N LYS A 964 -88.07 -15.42 -17.94
CA LYS A 964 -88.91 -14.50 -17.18
C LYS A 964 -90.18 -15.17 -16.66
N GLY A 965 -90.39 -15.10 -15.34
CA GLY A 965 -91.58 -15.62 -14.67
C GLY A 965 -91.55 -17.12 -14.31
N LYS A 966 -90.51 -17.88 -14.68
CA LYS A 966 -90.33 -19.25 -14.16
C LYS A 966 -89.91 -19.20 -12.69
N THR A 967 -90.78 -19.66 -11.80
CA THR A 967 -90.50 -19.78 -10.35
C THR A 967 -90.40 -21.24 -9.88
N SER A 968 -90.04 -22.13 -10.81
CA SER A 968 -89.73 -23.53 -10.50
C SER A 968 -88.68 -24.08 -11.45
N VAL A 969 -87.81 -24.96 -10.94
CA VAL A 969 -86.85 -25.74 -11.74
C VAL A 969 -86.88 -27.20 -11.30
N THR A 970 -86.74 -28.11 -12.25
CA THR A 970 -86.62 -29.55 -11.99
C THR A 970 -85.21 -30.01 -12.34
N LEU A 971 -84.53 -30.67 -11.40
CA LEU A 971 -83.13 -31.07 -11.46
C LEU A 971 -82.99 -32.55 -11.03
N PRO A 972 -82.04 -33.31 -11.58
CA PRO A 972 -81.86 -34.71 -11.19
C PRO A 972 -81.21 -34.77 -9.79
N LEU A 973 -81.64 -35.74 -8.98
CA LEU A 973 -81.02 -36.04 -7.70
C LEU A 973 -79.87 -37.06 -7.86
N PRO A 974 -78.78 -36.95 -7.09
CA PRO A 974 -77.74 -37.97 -7.01
C PRO A 974 -78.32 -39.35 -6.66
N LYS A 975 -77.69 -40.42 -7.16
CA LYS A 975 -78.17 -41.80 -6.95
C LYS A 975 -77.81 -42.38 -5.58
N ASP A 976 -76.75 -41.88 -4.96
CA ASP A 976 -76.35 -42.21 -3.60
C ASP A 976 -77.03 -41.25 -2.60
N ASN A 977 -77.04 -41.56 -1.29
CA ASN A 977 -77.77 -40.82 -0.24
C ASN A 977 -77.17 -39.42 0.10
N GLY A 978 -76.79 -38.65 -0.91
CA GLY A 978 -76.29 -37.28 -0.82
C GLY A 978 -77.36 -36.22 -1.07
N TYR A 979 -77.06 -34.99 -0.64
CA TYR A 979 -77.88 -33.80 -0.85
C TYR A 979 -77.32 -32.90 -1.96
N VAL A 980 -78.17 -32.04 -2.53
CA VAL A 980 -77.79 -30.98 -3.47
C VAL A 980 -78.01 -29.63 -2.80
N VAL A 981 -76.96 -28.83 -2.69
CA VAL A 981 -77.09 -27.39 -2.41
C VAL A 981 -77.45 -26.69 -3.71
N LEU A 982 -78.54 -25.91 -3.70
CA LEU A 982 -79.01 -25.13 -4.83
C LEU A 982 -79.09 -23.67 -4.43
N GLU A 983 -78.30 -22.83 -5.08
CA GLU A 983 -78.37 -21.38 -4.94
C GLU A 983 -79.29 -20.80 -6.03
N ILE A 984 -80.29 -20.00 -5.65
CA ILE A 984 -81.26 -19.39 -6.56
C ILE A 984 -81.27 -17.88 -6.33
N ARG A 985 -80.90 -17.10 -7.36
CA ARG A 985 -80.86 -15.64 -7.31
C ARG A 985 -81.74 -15.03 -8.38
N SER A 986 -82.38 -13.89 -8.09
CA SER A 986 -83.03 -13.09 -9.14
C SER A 986 -81.97 -12.35 -9.97
N TRP A 987 -82.25 -12.03 -11.22
CA TRP A 987 -81.43 -11.11 -12.00
C TRP A 987 -82.30 -10.07 -12.72
N GLY A 988 -81.73 -8.89 -12.97
CA GLY A 988 -82.41 -7.80 -13.64
C GLY A 988 -81.44 -6.82 -14.26
N GLU A 989 -81.96 -5.67 -14.69
CA GLU A 989 -81.11 -4.62 -15.26
C GLU A 989 -80.05 -4.10 -14.28
N GLY A 990 -80.26 -4.22 -12.96
CA GLY A 990 -79.27 -3.87 -11.95
C GLY A 990 -78.06 -4.80 -11.86
N GLY A 991 -78.15 -6.00 -12.45
CA GLY A 991 -77.23 -7.11 -12.21
C GLY A 991 -77.92 -8.29 -11.50
N ASP A 992 -77.14 -9.09 -10.78
CA ASP A 992 -77.64 -10.24 -10.04
C ASP A 992 -78.00 -9.86 -8.60
N GLY A 993 -79.20 -10.26 -8.16
CA GLY A 993 -79.75 -9.96 -6.84
C GLY A 993 -79.34 -10.94 -5.76
N ALA A 994 -79.92 -10.76 -4.57
CA ALA A 994 -79.69 -11.65 -3.44
C ALA A 994 -80.15 -13.09 -3.76
N ALA A 995 -79.44 -14.05 -3.16
CA ALA A 995 -79.57 -15.47 -3.43
C ALA A 995 -80.17 -16.23 -2.24
N HIS A 996 -81.06 -17.19 -2.54
CA HIS A 996 -81.52 -18.18 -1.58
C HIS A 996 -80.71 -19.47 -1.77
N GLU A 997 -80.07 -19.97 -0.73
CA GLU A 997 -79.48 -21.31 -0.73
C GLU A 997 -80.45 -22.28 -0.04
N THR A 998 -80.76 -23.40 -0.70
CA THR A 998 -81.56 -24.48 -0.12
C THR A 998 -80.85 -25.81 -0.31
N ILE A 999 -81.04 -26.72 0.65
CA ILE A 999 -80.48 -28.07 0.61
C ILE A 999 -81.60 -29.06 0.33
N VAL A 1000 -81.40 -29.90 -0.68
CA VAL A 1000 -82.36 -30.90 -1.14
C VAL A 1000 -81.78 -32.28 -0.93
N SER A 1001 -82.50 -33.16 -0.24
CA SER A 1001 -82.14 -34.58 -0.05
C SER A 1001 -83.19 -35.53 -0.62
N ARG A 1002 -82.92 -36.83 -0.58
CA ARG A 1002 -83.85 -37.88 -1.02
C ARG A 1002 -84.84 -38.30 0.07
N ASP A 1003 -84.42 -38.20 1.33
CA ASP A 1003 -85.09 -38.76 2.51
C ASP A 1003 -85.57 -37.64 3.47
N SER A 1004 -86.57 -36.86 3.05
CA SER A 1004 -87.39 -36.06 3.98
C SER A 1004 -88.74 -35.69 3.37
N GLY A 1005 -89.78 -36.36 3.85
CA GLY A 1005 -91.18 -36.04 3.55
C GLY A 1005 -91.86 -35.26 4.68
N GLU A 1006 -91.19 -34.26 5.24
CA GLU A 1006 -91.79 -33.25 6.14
C GLU A 1006 -90.87 -32.02 6.24
N THR A 1007 -91.44 -30.86 6.57
CA THR A 1007 -90.79 -29.54 6.52
C THR A 1007 -90.17 -29.13 7.85
N ASP A 1008 -89.00 -28.49 7.78
CA ASP A 1008 -88.53 -27.42 8.67
C ASP A 1008 -87.72 -26.40 7.83
#